data_AF-A0AAD5TFB7-F1
#
_entry.id   AF-A0AAD5TFB7-F1
#
_cell.length_a   1.000
_cell.length_b   1.000
_cell.length_c   1.000
_cell.angle_alpha   90.00
_cell.angle_beta   90.00
_cell.angle_gamma   90.00
#
_symmetry.space_group_name_H-M   'P 1'
#
loop_
_entity.id
_entity.type
_entity.pdbx_description
1 polymer ?
#
loop_
_entity_poly.entity_id
_entity_poly.type
_entity_poly.pdbx_seq_one_letter_code
_entity_poly.pdbx_strand_id
1 'polypeptide(L)'
;MDSHRRRDEIEKKKAKIAELKRTREERTKALVETQTQETQTHAQRRRELEALVASLVGDRGANAKDDKTSPVFAAVTASPPVPANATSTPASATPASPPDLRVRPAPKLAMTSIVMFETAPIEKVYYEKEQQTVDSSFQTDDFDEDDLPTVEKTQEEFAAIEAALNAPPPAEKLPDAIVAPRNMDDFEREMITQSWQFQDFFDKSSKLVERALVSKFDTLADYTIGDEDRSKDVDTGHGVNAVCTFFDDRWTKSRSITDVSWSPRHPELVLAAYNKNMSSINDPDGVVLVWNTIVPDRPEFMFHAQSDITTACFSEFHPNLVIGGTYSGQILIWDNRQKSSAVLKTPLSAAGHTHPVFSMSVVGTQNAHSLVTCSTDGIMCSWALDMLASPQEILELAHHPMDSNNLRPTNEIAVTTFGFPANETTTFWVGSEEGSIYQANRYDRAGGKAGINSLDTYIGHDGMITSIHFHPLNGSVDFSDLFLTSSVDWTVKLWKGKNPTKAATVATTPSKIAPLYSFEQCDDYVYDAKWSPVHPAVFGCVDGTGQFQLYDLNSEVEVASASVAVSNKAINKLAWDKTGAKVALGASDGRLHVYDVGEIGQPKQDEWIHFQRTVEYQVNRDFRRRACTIAMCARDVQIELRKGVVLYFDSYPPAKESNQNQRQNSPRIIHYNSHEGCNNNFAYVMKSINLSFTAFNPSVLGNQGMSQKRADQIIRHGLVRQLCDSADVIVVSDTIPDARPILQSLVSSDPETRCTSKIVLEMTNRFDWYIRDAREYYRLMWEISRMPEKVYFVANNPLESRHLTDQTMATPRVRLLRPVGESAVPAQDVSWHNRSLAIVRLDKEEGIYKLMQEMGINVVRINGGFRGRYGGPKTLAKYRAFIEFPYQVSTMKLYENIAAGVVTLVPSPRLFKELVDKNLIYFGAWENILEPFDQLHLAGGKEWYKWMDYYSDEISPFLYYFDNLLELKRVLESPSELDTKEIRTKGPQQYFSIAQHSIQGWAELFDEMGFRNNRGVVGGMETPRVKIYREELQIPFKQPETVAEWDNLYEELEDWKKRRYRIFQAEREGDRKGGDNTESI
;
A
#
# COMPACT_ATOMS: atom_id res chain seq x y z
N MET A 1 -62.45 30.90 -51.15
CA MET A 1 -62.30 29.98 -52.31
C MET A 1 -61.70 28.61 -51.89
N ASP A 2 -61.81 28.24 -50.62
CA ASP A 2 -60.81 27.36 -49.99
C ASP A 2 -61.11 25.86 -50.09
N SER A 3 -62.32 25.49 -50.51
CA SER A 3 -62.71 24.08 -50.64
C SER A 3 -61.92 23.35 -51.74
N HIS A 4 -61.60 24.03 -52.86
CA HIS A 4 -60.84 23.41 -53.95
C HIS A 4 -59.36 23.23 -53.61
N ARG A 5 -58.64 24.32 -53.26
CA ARG A 5 -57.22 24.23 -52.83
C ARG A 5 -56.97 23.15 -51.78
N ARG A 6 -57.88 23.03 -50.80
CA ARG A 6 -57.77 22.04 -49.72
C ARG A 6 -58.07 20.60 -50.16
N ARG A 7 -58.83 20.39 -51.25
CA ARG A 7 -58.99 19.08 -51.91
C ARG A 7 -57.76 18.73 -52.74
N ASP A 8 -57.29 19.67 -53.57
CA ASP A 8 -56.11 19.48 -54.44
C ASP A 8 -54.84 19.14 -53.63
N GLU A 9 -54.67 19.76 -52.45
CA GLU A 9 -53.62 19.39 -51.49
C GLU A 9 -53.78 17.97 -50.93
N ILE A 10 -55.01 17.56 -50.59
CA ILE A 10 -55.28 16.23 -50.04
C ILE A 10 -55.03 15.15 -51.09
N GLU A 11 -55.34 15.40 -52.37
CA GLU A 11 -55.02 14.46 -53.45
C GLU A 11 -53.52 14.38 -53.71
N LYS A 12 -52.80 15.52 -53.74
CA LYS A 12 -51.33 15.52 -53.84
C LYS A 12 -50.66 14.80 -52.67
N LYS A 13 -51.17 14.98 -51.44
CA LYS A 13 -50.69 14.27 -50.24
C LYS A 13 -51.01 12.77 -50.30
N LYS A 14 -52.19 12.36 -50.79
CA LYS A 14 -52.54 10.95 -51.03
C LYS A 14 -51.66 10.29 -52.09
N ALA A 15 -51.39 10.96 -53.21
CA ALA A 15 -50.52 10.45 -54.27
C ALA A 15 -49.11 10.17 -53.74
N LYS A 16 -48.51 11.13 -53.03
CA LYS A 16 -47.17 10.99 -52.44
C LYS A 16 -47.10 9.87 -51.38
N ILE A 17 -48.19 9.63 -50.64
CA ILE A 17 -48.29 8.49 -49.69
C ILE A 17 -48.40 7.15 -50.42
N ALA A 18 -49.08 7.07 -51.56
CA ALA A 18 -49.14 5.84 -52.37
C ALA A 18 -47.77 5.47 -52.96
N GLU A 19 -47.03 6.45 -53.45
CA GLU A 19 -45.67 6.30 -53.96
C GLU A 19 -44.67 5.86 -52.87
N LEU A 20 -44.77 6.45 -51.67
CA LEU A 20 -44.00 6.04 -50.48
C LEU A 20 -44.38 4.65 -49.94
N LYS A 21 -45.61 4.17 -50.19
CA LYS A 21 -45.97 2.76 -49.89
C LYS A 21 -45.35 1.80 -50.89
N ARG A 22 -45.45 2.10 -52.19
CA ARG A 22 -44.90 1.24 -53.25
C ARG A 22 -43.39 1.05 -53.09
N THR A 23 -42.65 2.13 -52.88
CA THR A 23 -41.19 2.09 -52.64
C THR A 23 -40.80 1.38 -51.34
N ARG A 24 -41.69 1.33 -50.32
CA ARG A 24 -41.52 0.46 -49.14
C ARG A 24 -41.75 -1.01 -49.46
N GLU A 25 -42.75 -1.37 -50.24
CA GLU A 25 -43.02 -2.76 -50.65
C GLU A 25 -41.94 -3.33 -51.58
N GLU A 26 -41.37 -2.48 -52.45
CA GLU A 26 -40.22 -2.83 -53.28
C GLU A 26 -38.94 -3.00 -52.41
N ARG A 27 -38.71 -2.15 -51.40
CA ARG A 27 -37.61 -2.32 -50.43
C ARG A 27 -37.76 -3.55 -49.52
N THR A 28 -38.97 -3.88 -49.04
CA THR A 28 -39.14 -5.06 -48.15
C THR A 28 -39.02 -6.37 -48.92
N LYS A 29 -39.41 -6.43 -50.20
CA LYS A 29 -39.10 -7.58 -51.06
C LYS A 29 -37.60 -7.79 -51.22
N ALA A 30 -36.86 -6.74 -51.57
CA ALA A 30 -35.40 -6.80 -51.67
C ALA A 30 -34.74 -7.30 -50.37
N LEU A 31 -35.18 -6.81 -49.20
CA LEU A 31 -34.63 -7.23 -47.91
C LEU A 31 -34.84 -8.73 -47.62
N VAL A 32 -36.01 -9.28 -47.98
CA VAL A 32 -36.33 -10.71 -47.82
C VAL A 32 -35.53 -11.57 -48.80
N GLU A 33 -35.31 -11.10 -50.03
CA GLU A 33 -34.45 -11.79 -51.00
C GLU A 33 -32.99 -11.84 -50.51
N THR A 34 -32.44 -10.75 -49.96
CA THR A 34 -31.09 -10.74 -49.35
C THR A 34 -30.98 -11.72 -48.18
N GLN A 35 -31.90 -11.67 -47.21
CA GLN A 35 -31.87 -12.57 -46.04
C GLN A 35 -31.98 -14.06 -46.44
N THR A 36 -32.68 -14.36 -47.53
CA THR A 36 -32.79 -15.72 -48.07
C THR A 36 -31.49 -16.20 -48.74
N GLN A 37 -30.71 -15.30 -49.35
CA GLN A 37 -29.39 -15.62 -49.91
C GLN A 37 -28.31 -15.75 -48.82
N GLU A 38 -28.35 -14.90 -47.79
CA GLU A 38 -27.41 -14.96 -46.65
C GLU A 38 -27.56 -16.26 -45.86
N THR A 39 -28.80 -16.68 -45.55
CA THR A 39 -29.03 -17.95 -44.83
C THR A 39 -28.61 -19.18 -45.63
N GLN A 40 -28.75 -19.17 -46.97
CA GLN A 40 -28.27 -20.26 -47.82
C GLN A 40 -26.74 -20.32 -47.88
N THR A 41 -26.06 -19.17 -48.07
CA THR A 41 -24.58 -19.14 -48.09
C THR A 41 -23.98 -19.48 -46.73
N HIS A 42 -24.60 -19.09 -45.62
CA HIS A 42 -24.12 -19.45 -44.27
C HIS A 42 -24.29 -20.94 -43.96
N ALA A 43 -25.36 -21.58 -44.45
CA ALA A 43 -25.57 -23.02 -44.34
C ALA A 43 -24.60 -23.82 -45.23
N GLN A 44 -24.23 -23.30 -46.39
CA GLN A 44 -23.27 -23.93 -47.29
C GLN A 44 -21.83 -23.89 -46.73
N ARG A 45 -21.34 -22.72 -46.31
CA ARG A 45 -20.01 -22.58 -45.67
C ARG A 45 -19.84 -23.50 -44.46
N ARG A 46 -20.91 -23.71 -43.68
CA ARG A 46 -20.90 -24.62 -42.53
C ARG A 46 -20.66 -26.07 -42.92
N ARG A 47 -21.29 -26.56 -44.01
CA ARG A 47 -21.05 -27.92 -44.54
C ARG A 47 -19.65 -28.08 -45.11
N GLU A 48 -19.12 -27.03 -45.74
CA GLU A 48 -17.75 -27.01 -46.26
C GLU A 48 -16.71 -27.07 -45.13
N LEU A 49 -16.94 -26.36 -44.01
CA LEU A 49 -16.13 -26.50 -42.79
C LEU A 49 -16.25 -27.88 -42.13
N GLU A 50 -17.47 -28.40 -41.98
CA GLU A 50 -17.70 -29.71 -41.36
C GLU A 50 -17.06 -30.85 -42.19
N ALA A 51 -17.03 -30.73 -43.52
CA ALA A 51 -16.30 -31.63 -44.41
C ALA A 51 -14.76 -31.49 -44.31
N LEU A 52 -14.24 -30.26 -44.21
CA LEU A 52 -12.81 -30.00 -43.99
C LEU A 52 -12.32 -30.60 -42.65
N VAL A 53 -13.07 -30.40 -41.57
CA VAL A 53 -12.76 -30.99 -40.26
C VAL A 53 -12.78 -32.52 -40.33
N ALA A 54 -13.75 -33.12 -41.03
CA ALA A 54 -13.78 -34.57 -41.24
C ALA A 54 -12.55 -35.10 -42.02
N SER A 55 -12.00 -34.32 -42.95
CA SER A 55 -10.79 -34.70 -43.72
C SER A 55 -9.48 -34.60 -42.94
N LEU A 56 -9.42 -33.74 -41.91
CA LEU A 56 -8.21 -33.47 -41.13
C LEU A 56 -7.99 -34.45 -39.96
N VAL A 57 -9.01 -35.24 -39.59
CA VAL A 57 -9.03 -36.01 -38.33
C VAL A 57 -9.00 -37.54 -38.58
N GLY A 58 -8.58 -38.00 -39.76
CA GLY A 58 -8.51 -39.44 -40.04
C GLY A 58 -7.63 -39.91 -41.19
N ASP A 59 -6.39 -40.33 -40.87
CA ASP A 59 -5.98 -41.73 -41.08
C ASP A 59 -4.77 -42.12 -40.21
N ARG A 60 -4.95 -43.14 -39.38
CA ARG A 60 -4.01 -44.26 -39.09
C ARG A 60 -4.52 -45.08 -37.89
N GLY A 61 -5.38 -46.06 -38.17
CA GLY A 61 -5.85 -47.02 -37.15
C GLY A 61 -5.26 -48.43 -37.35
N ALA A 62 -5.43 -49.30 -36.34
CA ALA A 62 -5.51 -50.75 -36.50
C ALA A 62 -6.00 -51.45 -35.22
N ASN A 63 -7.09 -52.23 -35.35
CA ASN A 63 -7.40 -53.52 -34.70
C ASN A 63 -7.21 -53.76 -33.17
N ALA A 64 -8.09 -54.49 -32.47
CA ALA A 64 -9.43 -55.00 -32.80
C ALA A 64 -10.07 -55.67 -31.55
N LYS A 65 -11.41 -55.61 -31.44
CA LYS A 65 -12.33 -56.49 -30.65
C LYS A 65 -12.18 -56.50 -29.12
N ASP A 66 -13.24 -56.51 -28.31
CA ASP A 66 -14.70 -56.33 -28.46
C ASP A 66 -15.17 -55.65 -27.13
N ASP A 67 -16.43 -55.35 -26.76
CA ASP A 67 -17.75 -55.90 -27.12
C ASP A 67 -18.89 -54.89 -26.78
N LYS A 68 -20.11 -55.18 -27.27
CA LYS A 68 -21.47 -54.75 -26.87
C LYS A 68 -21.75 -53.36 -26.23
N THR A 69 -22.59 -52.64 -26.99
CA THR A 69 -23.78 -51.84 -26.59
C THR A 69 -23.62 -50.46 -25.94
N SER A 70 -24.09 -49.46 -26.70
CA SER A 70 -24.36 -48.06 -26.29
C SER A 70 -25.67 -47.92 -25.47
N PRO A 71 -26.03 -46.67 -25.11
CA PRO A 71 -27.25 -46.13 -25.73
C PRO A 71 -27.06 -44.76 -26.40
N VAL A 72 -28.05 -44.35 -27.19
CA VAL A 72 -28.13 -43.05 -27.87
C VAL A 72 -29.59 -42.55 -27.84
N PHE A 73 -29.76 -41.25 -27.58
CA PHE A 73 -30.97 -40.44 -27.81
C PHE A 73 -32.33 -40.83 -27.17
N ALA A 74 -32.70 -40.05 -26.14
CA ALA A 74 -33.78 -39.04 -26.16
C ALA A 74 -35.29 -39.38 -26.34
N ALA A 75 -36.09 -38.53 -25.66
CA ALA A 75 -37.37 -37.94 -26.07
C ALA A 75 -38.72 -38.51 -25.56
N VAL A 76 -39.75 -37.65 -25.73
CA VAL A 76 -41.22 -37.84 -25.58
C VAL A 76 -41.80 -37.63 -24.16
N THR A 77 -43.08 -37.23 -24.12
CA THR A 77 -43.75 -36.43 -23.07
C THR A 77 -45.05 -37.08 -22.54
N ALA A 78 -45.57 -36.49 -21.44
CA ALA A 78 -46.97 -36.50 -20.96
C ALA A 78 -47.49 -37.66 -20.05
N SER A 79 -47.77 -37.29 -18.78
CA SER A 79 -49.04 -37.49 -18.01
C SER A 79 -49.62 -38.90 -17.74
N PRO A 80 -50.55 -39.10 -16.77
CA PRO A 80 -50.90 -38.36 -15.53
C PRO A 80 -50.84 -39.24 -14.23
N PRO A 81 -51.13 -38.74 -13.01
CA PRO A 81 -51.04 -39.48 -11.73
C PRO A 81 -52.42 -39.98 -11.15
N VAL A 82 -52.47 -40.36 -9.84
CA VAL A 82 -53.61 -40.79 -8.96
C VAL A 82 -53.79 -42.33 -8.83
N PRO A 83 -54.26 -42.95 -7.70
CA PRO A 83 -54.68 -42.46 -6.35
C PRO A 83 -54.01 -43.11 -5.09
N ALA A 84 -54.26 -42.53 -3.89
CA ALA A 84 -54.61 -43.17 -2.59
C ALA A 84 -54.21 -42.26 -1.38
N ASN A 85 -55.12 -41.54 -0.70
CA ASN A 85 -55.99 -41.95 0.43
C ASN A 85 -55.31 -41.93 1.83
N ALA A 86 -55.91 -41.39 2.90
CA ALA A 86 -57.15 -40.59 3.05
C ALA A 86 -57.29 -39.94 4.46
N THR A 87 -58.15 -38.89 4.57
CA THR A 87 -58.82 -38.36 5.80
C THR A 87 -57.95 -37.74 6.91
N SER A 88 -58.44 -36.81 7.76
CA SER A 88 -59.84 -36.41 8.10
C SER A 88 -60.08 -34.89 8.29
N THR A 89 -61.35 -34.49 8.13
CA THR A 89 -61.97 -33.18 8.44
C THR A 89 -63.02 -33.39 9.59
N PRO A 90 -64.08 -32.58 9.85
CA PRO A 90 -64.47 -31.20 9.44
C PRO A 90 -65.07 -30.27 10.55
N ALA A 91 -65.32 -28.99 10.24
CA ALA A 91 -66.43 -28.11 10.68
C ALA A 91 -66.16 -26.64 10.22
N SER A 92 -67.06 -25.72 9.84
CA SER A 92 -68.44 -25.65 9.27
C SER A 92 -69.02 -24.25 9.67
N ALA A 93 -69.78 -23.47 8.88
CA ALA A 93 -70.11 -23.50 7.44
C ALA A 93 -70.86 -22.22 6.96
N THR A 94 -70.77 -21.91 5.65
CA THR A 94 -71.74 -21.16 4.79
C THR A 94 -72.05 -19.67 5.05
N PRO A 95 -72.59 -18.90 4.06
CA PRO A 95 -72.95 -19.22 2.64
C PRO A 95 -72.03 -18.44 1.64
N ALA A 96 -72.28 -18.17 0.33
CA ALA A 96 -73.33 -18.49 -0.67
C ALA A 96 -72.74 -18.43 -2.13
N SER A 97 -73.51 -18.80 -3.17
CA SER A 97 -73.19 -18.66 -4.63
C SER A 97 -74.48 -18.91 -5.48
N PRO A 98 -74.50 -18.97 -6.84
CA PRO A 98 -73.51 -18.71 -7.94
C PRO A 98 -74.10 -17.64 -8.94
N PRO A 99 -74.02 -17.65 -10.31
CA PRO A 99 -73.18 -18.34 -11.33
C PRO A 99 -72.65 -17.49 -12.55
N ASP A 100 -71.87 -18.17 -13.41
CA ASP A 100 -71.65 -18.03 -14.89
C ASP A 100 -71.14 -16.71 -15.55
N LEU A 101 -69.97 -16.80 -16.23
CA LEU A 101 -69.81 -16.34 -17.64
C LEU A 101 -68.54 -16.89 -18.34
N ARG A 102 -68.73 -17.96 -19.13
CA ARG A 102 -68.06 -18.38 -20.41
C ARG A 102 -66.63 -17.94 -20.84
N VAL A 103 -65.91 -18.88 -21.45
CA VAL A 103 -64.56 -18.75 -22.07
C VAL A 103 -64.59 -18.56 -23.61
N ARG A 104 -63.72 -17.69 -24.16
CA ARG A 104 -63.06 -17.66 -25.51
C ARG A 104 -62.74 -16.20 -25.95
N PRO A 105 -61.84 -15.96 -26.93
CA PRO A 105 -60.52 -16.54 -27.20
C PRO A 105 -59.42 -15.42 -27.27
N ALA A 106 -58.15 -15.77 -27.55
CA ALA A 106 -57.05 -14.80 -27.55
C ALA A 106 -57.08 -13.79 -28.73
N PRO A 107 -56.78 -12.48 -28.48
CA PRO A 107 -56.60 -11.49 -29.53
C PRO A 107 -55.22 -11.60 -30.21
N LYS A 108 -55.16 -11.39 -31.52
CA LYS A 108 -53.90 -11.29 -32.27
C LYS A 108 -53.34 -9.87 -32.15
N LEU A 109 -52.09 -9.73 -31.72
CA LEU A 109 -51.35 -8.47 -31.84
C LEU A 109 -50.89 -8.26 -33.28
N ALA A 110 -50.97 -7.02 -33.77
CA ALA A 110 -50.49 -6.60 -35.07
C ALA A 110 -49.22 -5.75 -34.93
N MET A 111 -48.30 -5.86 -35.90
CA MET A 111 -47.00 -5.21 -35.83
C MET A 111 -47.07 -3.74 -36.25
N THR A 112 -46.69 -2.82 -35.36
CA THR A 112 -46.57 -1.38 -35.64
C THR A 112 -45.10 -1.04 -35.95
N SER A 113 -44.80 -0.70 -37.21
CA SER A 113 -43.43 -0.35 -37.62
C SER A 113 -43.06 1.08 -37.19
N ILE A 114 -42.10 1.22 -36.28
CA ILE A 114 -41.43 2.50 -36.00
C ILE A 114 -40.59 2.90 -37.23
N VAL A 115 -40.47 4.20 -37.50
CA VAL A 115 -39.74 4.73 -38.66
C VAL A 115 -38.43 5.34 -38.19
N MET A 116 -37.31 4.73 -38.59
CA MET A 116 -35.99 5.36 -38.49
C MET A 116 -35.85 6.49 -39.52
N PHE A 117 -35.20 7.57 -39.11
CA PHE A 117 -34.69 8.62 -39.99
C PHE A 117 -33.17 8.48 -40.06
N GLU A 118 -32.63 8.27 -41.25
CA GLU A 118 -31.19 8.34 -41.50
C GLU A 118 -30.83 9.79 -41.89
N THR A 119 -29.91 10.39 -41.13
CA THR A 119 -29.19 11.61 -41.55
C THR A 119 -27.85 11.20 -42.17
N ALA A 120 -27.47 11.85 -43.26
CA ALA A 120 -26.24 11.53 -44.00
C ALA A 120 -24.96 11.69 -43.13
N PRO A 121 -23.92 10.88 -43.37
CA PRO A 121 -22.66 10.97 -42.63
C PRO A 121 -21.90 12.27 -42.96
N ILE A 122 -21.13 12.77 -41.99
CA ILE A 122 -20.21 13.88 -42.17
C ILE A 122 -18.89 13.33 -42.74
N GLU A 123 -18.41 13.95 -43.81
CA GLU A 123 -17.18 13.58 -44.50
C GLU A 123 -15.94 13.98 -43.69
N LYS A 124 -14.92 13.12 -43.65
CA LYS A 124 -13.66 13.37 -42.93
C LYS A 124 -12.57 13.76 -43.91
N VAL A 125 -12.07 14.99 -43.78
CA VAL A 125 -10.83 15.41 -44.47
C VAL A 125 -9.64 14.84 -43.70
N TYR A 126 -8.77 14.12 -44.41
CA TYR A 126 -7.48 13.66 -43.90
C TYR A 126 -6.38 14.66 -44.27
N TYR A 127 -5.42 14.86 -43.37
CA TYR A 127 -4.14 15.49 -43.67
C TYR A 127 -3.09 14.38 -43.78
N GLU A 128 -2.48 14.22 -44.96
CA GLU A 128 -1.31 13.38 -45.14
C GLU A 128 -0.04 14.18 -44.83
N LYS A 129 0.86 13.60 -44.04
CA LYS A 129 2.17 14.20 -43.73
C LYS A 129 3.21 13.11 -43.46
N GLU A 130 3.82 12.62 -44.53
CA GLU A 130 5.06 11.83 -44.42
C GLU A 130 6.28 12.74 -44.19
N GLN A 131 7.43 12.11 -43.94
CA GLN A 131 8.78 12.71 -43.90
C GLN A 131 9.09 13.61 -42.70
N GLN A 132 9.03 12.98 -41.52
CA GLN A 132 10.16 12.81 -40.59
C GLN A 132 11.27 13.90 -40.57
N THR A 133 11.44 14.54 -39.41
CA THR A 133 12.62 15.35 -39.07
C THR A 133 13.74 14.50 -38.46
N VAL A 134 14.99 14.83 -38.80
CA VAL A 134 16.20 14.48 -38.02
C VAL A 134 17.05 15.75 -37.87
N ASP A 135 17.96 15.77 -36.89
CA ASP A 135 18.59 16.95 -36.28
C ASP A 135 19.11 18.05 -37.23
N SER A 136 18.91 19.31 -36.79
CA SER A 136 19.43 20.50 -37.46
C SER A 136 20.89 20.78 -37.13
N SER A 137 21.78 20.71 -38.12
CA SER A 137 23.06 21.45 -38.10
C SER A 137 23.61 21.69 -39.51
N PHE A 138 24.38 22.78 -39.64
CA PHE A 138 25.20 23.22 -40.78
C PHE A 138 24.54 23.89 -42.02
N GLN A 139 24.96 25.15 -42.21
CA GLN A 139 25.55 25.75 -43.43
C GLN A 139 24.71 25.98 -44.71
N THR A 140 24.44 27.28 -44.94
CA THR A 140 24.91 28.15 -46.05
C THR A 140 24.91 27.69 -47.52
N ASP A 141 24.84 28.70 -48.39
CA ASP A 141 25.03 28.68 -49.85
C ASP A 141 23.86 28.05 -50.64
N ASP A 142 23.52 28.46 -51.87
CA ASP A 142 23.45 29.77 -52.54
C ASP A 142 22.70 29.54 -53.89
N PHE A 143 22.47 30.59 -54.69
CA PHE A 143 21.99 30.55 -56.09
C PHE A 143 20.50 30.15 -56.30
N ASP A 144 19.74 30.75 -57.23
CA ASP A 144 20.06 31.86 -58.16
C ASP A 144 18.80 32.70 -58.49
N GLU A 145 19.00 33.94 -58.93
CA GLU A 145 17.96 34.81 -59.49
C GLU A 145 17.76 34.53 -61.00
N ASP A 146 16.54 34.19 -61.44
CA ASP A 146 15.95 34.69 -62.71
C ASP A 146 14.53 34.12 -62.96
N ASP A 147 13.50 34.74 -62.36
CA ASP A 147 12.16 34.90 -62.96
C ASP A 147 11.30 35.84 -62.09
N LEU A 148 11.24 37.14 -62.44
CA LEU A 148 10.52 38.18 -61.69
C LEU A 148 9.27 38.68 -62.43
N PRO A 149 8.04 38.30 -62.01
CA PRO A 149 6.81 38.92 -62.48
C PRO A 149 6.60 40.32 -61.87
N THR A 150 6.02 41.23 -62.66
CA THR A 150 5.94 42.68 -62.37
C THR A 150 5.10 43.03 -61.13
N VAL A 151 5.50 44.10 -60.43
CA VAL A 151 4.94 44.68 -59.20
C VAL A 151 3.44 45.07 -59.27
N GLU A 152 2.85 45.12 -60.47
CA GLU A 152 1.46 45.58 -60.65
C GLU A 152 0.41 44.62 -60.06
N LYS A 153 0.70 43.31 -59.96
CA LYS A 153 -0.28 42.33 -59.45
C LYS A 153 -0.50 42.38 -57.93
N THR A 154 0.53 42.67 -57.15
CA THR A 154 0.43 42.65 -55.67
C THR A 154 -0.38 43.82 -55.11
N GLN A 155 -0.61 44.89 -55.87
CA GLN A 155 -1.52 45.96 -55.46
C GLN A 155 -3.00 45.62 -55.70
N GLU A 156 -3.33 44.86 -56.75
CA GLU A 156 -4.71 44.44 -57.02
C GLU A 156 -5.20 43.42 -55.97
N GLU A 157 -4.37 42.46 -55.55
CA GLU A 157 -4.77 41.46 -54.56
C GLU A 157 -4.98 42.05 -53.16
N PHE A 158 -4.11 42.96 -52.71
CA PHE A 158 -4.31 43.66 -51.42
C PHE A 158 -5.56 44.55 -51.44
N ALA A 159 -5.80 45.30 -52.52
CA ALA A 159 -7.01 46.10 -52.66
C ALA A 159 -8.30 45.24 -52.70
N ALA A 160 -8.25 44.06 -53.32
CA ALA A 160 -9.38 43.12 -53.33
C ALA A 160 -9.70 42.57 -51.92
N ILE A 161 -8.69 42.30 -51.09
CA ILE A 161 -8.87 41.81 -49.72
C ILE A 161 -9.43 42.92 -48.81
N GLU A 162 -8.93 44.15 -48.92
CA GLU A 162 -9.46 45.29 -48.15
C GLU A 162 -10.89 45.67 -48.57
N ALA A 163 -11.22 45.54 -49.85
CA ALA A 163 -12.60 45.69 -50.34
C ALA A 163 -13.54 44.57 -49.85
N ALA A 164 -13.05 43.32 -49.75
CA ALA A 164 -13.83 42.19 -49.23
C ALA A 164 -14.12 42.33 -47.72
N LEU A 165 -13.19 42.86 -46.93
CA LEU A 165 -13.37 43.13 -45.50
C LEU A 165 -14.35 44.28 -45.20
N ASN A 166 -14.49 45.23 -46.12
CA ASN A 166 -15.41 46.37 -46.00
C ASN A 166 -16.76 46.16 -46.72
N ALA A 167 -16.98 45.01 -47.36
CA ALA A 167 -18.23 44.71 -48.04
C ALA A 167 -19.34 44.33 -47.03
N PRO A 168 -20.49 45.05 -46.99
CA PRO A 168 -21.63 44.59 -46.21
C PRO A 168 -22.17 43.27 -46.76
N PRO A 169 -22.56 42.31 -45.91
CA PRO A 169 -22.96 40.98 -46.37
C PRO A 169 -24.19 41.04 -47.29
N PRO A 170 -24.31 40.14 -48.27
CA PRO A 170 -25.43 40.12 -49.20
C PRO A 170 -26.74 39.89 -48.44
N ALA A 171 -27.70 40.79 -48.61
CA ALA A 171 -29.00 40.72 -47.96
C ALA A 171 -29.83 39.55 -48.53
N GLU A 172 -29.70 38.37 -47.93
CA GLU A 172 -30.75 37.35 -48.01
C GLU A 172 -32.06 37.96 -47.51
N LYS A 173 -33.14 37.69 -48.25
CA LYS A 173 -34.45 38.26 -47.96
C LYS A 173 -35.08 37.55 -46.77
N LEU A 174 -34.75 38.04 -45.58
CA LEU A 174 -35.59 37.91 -44.40
C LEU A 174 -37.05 38.20 -44.79
N PRO A 175 -38.04 37.41 -44.33
CA PRO A 175 -39.43 37.73 -44.57
C PRO A 175 -39.78 39.04 -43.85
N ASP A 176 -40.18 40.07 -44.61
CA ASP A 176 -40.56 41.40 -44.12
C ASP A 176 -41.83 41.36 -43.25
N ALA A 177 -41.65 40.89 -42.03
CA ALA A 177 -42.63 40.83 -40.97
C ALA A 177 -41.95 40.90 -39.58
N ILE A 178 -40.87 41.69 -39.46
CA ILE A 178 -40.43 42.18 -38.14
C ILE A 178 -41.53 43.10 -37.64
N VAL A 179 -42.45 42.52 -36.87
CA VAL A 179 -43.44 43.26 -36.10
C VAL A 179 -42.64 44.15 -35.15
N ALA A 180 -42.67 45.47 -35.38
CA ALA A 180 -42.07 46.45 -34.48
C ALA A 180 -42.51 46.11 -33.04
N PRO A 181 -41.58 46.10 -32.06
CA PRO A 181 -41.78 45.44 -30.78
C PRO A 181 -43.11 45.89 -30.18
N ARG A 182 -44.06 44.95 -30.15
CA ARG A 182 -45.41 45.22 -29.70
C ARG A 182 -45.28 45.66 -28.25
N ASN A 183 -45.77 46.86 -27.91
CA ASN A 183 -45.83 47.31 -26.52
C ASN A 183 -46.83 46.42 -25.79
N MET A 184 -46.32 45.28 -25.31
CA MET A 184 -47.06 44.29 -24.54
C MET A 184 -47.55 44.98 -23.27
N ASP A 185 -48.86 44.90 -23.04
CA ASP A 185 -49.46 45.41 -21.82
C ASP A 185 -48.83 44.72 -20.61
N ASP A 186 -48.74 45.38 -19.45
CA ASP A 186 -47.97 44.85 -18.33
C ASP A 186 -48.48 43.47 -17.87
N PHE A 187 -49.80 43.24 -18.00
CA PHE A 187 -50.44 41.94 -17.79
C PHE A 187 -50.01 40.86 -18.81
N GLU A 188 -49.84 41.20 -20.10
CA GLU A 188 -49.32 40.25 -21.09
C GLU A 188 -47.83 39.94 -20.82
N ARG A 189 -47.07 40.93 -20.30
CA ARG A 189 -45.67 40.75 -19.92
C ARG A 189 -45.53 39.83 -18.71
N GLU A 190 -46.36 39.99 -17.68
CA GLU A 190 -46.42 39.07 -16.54
C GLU A 190 -46.83 37.66 -16.99
N MET A 191 -47.87 37.54 -17.83
CA MET A 191 -48.34 36.25 -18.33
C MET A 191 -47.28 35.50 -19.17
N ILE A 192 -46.47 36.22 -19.96
CA ILE A 192 -45.33 35.63 -20.67
C ILE A 192 -44.19 35.30 -19.71
N THR A 193 -43.89 36.16 -18.72
CA THR A 193 -42.83 35.90 -17.72
C THR A 193 -43.16 34.68 -16.82
N GLN A 194 -44.45 34.40 -16.62
CA GLN A 194 -44.96 33.20 -15.95
C GLN A 194 -45.08 31.98 -16.88
N SER A 195 -44.87 32.13 -18.19
CA SER A 195 -44.94 31.02 -19.14
C SER A 195 -43.75 30.09 -19.00
N TRP A 196 -44.01 28.79 -18.86
CA TRP A 196 -42.97 27.75 -18.74
C TRP A 196 -41.96 27.77 -19.91
N GLN A 197 -42.40 28.17 -21.11
CA GLN A 197 -41.53 28.27 -22.29
C GLN A 197 -40.55 29.43 -22.17
N PHE A 198 -41.01 30.57 -21.66
CA PHE A 198 -40.17 31.74 -21.41
C PHE A 198 -39.21 31.47 -20.25
N GLN A 199 -39.69 30.85 -19.17
CA GLN A 199 -38.86 30.48 -18.03
C GLN A 199 -37.78 29.46 -18.41
N ASP A 200 -38.10 28.43 -19.21
CA ASP A 200 -37.10 27.46 -19.67
C ASP A 200 -36.09 28.07 -20.67
N PHE A 201 -36.52 29.00 -21.52
CA PHE A 201 -35.61 29.78 -22.35
C PHE A 201 -34.70 30.68 -21.49
N PHE A 202 -35.28 31.41 -20.53
CA PHE A 202 -34.57 32.34 -19.65
C PHE A 202 -33.59 31.64 -18.70
N ASP A 203 -33.95 30.46 -18.17
CA ASP A 203 -33.04 29.57 -17.43
C ASP A 203 -31.81 29.21 -18.28
N LYS A 204 -32.02 28.87 -19.55
CA LYS A 204 -30.94 28.45 -20.46
C LYS A 204 -30.08 29.64 -20.88
N SER A 205 -30.69 30.77 -21.24
CA SER A 205 -29.95 31.97 -21.62
C SER A 205 -29.20 32.61 -20.44
N SER A 206 -29.79 32.65 -19.23
CA SER A 206 -29.11 33.15 -18.03
C SER A 206 -27.90 32.30 -17.66
N LYS A 207 -28.02 30.96 -17.66
CA LYS A 207 -26.88 30.06 -17.44
C LYS A 207 -25.76 30.24 -18.47
N LEU A 208 -26.10 30.43 -19.75
CA LEU A 208 -25.10 30.70 -20.80
C LEU A 208 -24.42 32.06 -20.61
N VAL A 209 -25.16 33.10 -20.24
CA VAL A 209 -24.62 34.43 -19.95
C VAL A 209 -23.76 34.42 -18.68
N GLU A 210 -24.18 33.75 -17.60
CA GLU A 210 -23.39 33.56 -16.38
C GLU A 210 -22.08 32.82 -16.65
N ARG A 211 -22.11 31.71 -17.42
CA ARG A 211 -20.89 30.98 -17.82
C ARG A 211 -19.91 31.85 -18.61
N ALA A 212 -20.39 32.86 -19.34
CA ALA A 212 -19.57 33.84 -20.07
C ALA A 212 -19.15 35.06 -19.22
N LEU A 213 -19.91 35.44 -18.19
CA LEU A 213 -19.57 36.52 -17.26
C LEU A 213 -18.54 36.09 -16.20
N VAL A 214 -18.57 34.83 -15.78
CA VAL A 214 -17.66 34.30 -14.74
C VAL A 214 -16.35 33.76 -15.34
N SER A 215 -16.28 33.54 -16.66
CA SER A 215 -15.01 33.18 -17.32
C SER A 215 -14.01 34.35 -17.24
N LYS A 216 -13.02 34.22 -16.36
CA LYS A 216 -11.96 35.21 -16.08
C LYS A 216 -10.96 35.38 -17.24
N PHE A 217 -11.41 35.87 -18.39
CA PHE A 217 -10.52 36.40 -19.40
C PHE A 217 -10.20 37.86 -19.04
N ASP A 218 -9.05 38.09 -18.40
CA ASP A 218 -8.63 39.43 -18.00
C ASP A 218 -8.16 40.25 -19.21
N THR A 219 -9.06 41.06 -19.78
CA THR A 219 -8.74 42.00 -20.86
C THR A 219 -7.87 43.18 -20.42
N LEU A 220 -7.56 43.31 -19.13
CA LEU A 220 -6.63 44.30 -18.57
C LEU A 220 -5.28 43.67 -18.17
N ALA A 221 -5.06 42.38 -18.48
CA ALA A 221 -3.78 41.72 -18.29
C ALA A 221 -2.68 42.40 -19.12
N ASP A 222 -1.73 43.04 -18.47
CA ASP A 222 -0.58 43.66 -19.13
C ASP A 222 0.43 42.58 -19.55
N TYR A 223 0.45 42.27 -20.85
CA TYR A 223 1.37 41.32 -21.47
C TYR A 223 2.81 41.84 -21.59
N THR A 224 3.12 43.07 -21.16
CA THR A 224 4.48 43.63 -21.14
C THR A 224 5.22 43.38 -19.83
N ILE A 225 4.53 42.97 -18.77
CA ILE A 225 5.11 42.49 -17.52
C ILE A 225 5.39 40.99 -17.68
N GLY A 226 6.67 40.60 -17.65
CA GLY A 226 7.08 39.20 -17.73
C GLY A 226 6.61 38.38 -16.52
N ASP A 227 6.40 37.08 -16.70
CA ASP A 227 5.77 36.21 -15.69
C ASP A 227 6.56 36.05 -14.36
N GLU A 228 7.80 36.56 -14.28
CA GLU A 228 8.66 36.56 -13.07
C GLU A 228 8.05 37.30 -11.86
N ASP A 229 7.09 38.20 -12.07
CA ASP A 229 6.34 38.87 -10.99
C ASP A 229 4.96 38.23 -10.72
N ARG A 230 4.42 37.41 -11.63
CA ARG A 230 3.15 36.68 -11.41
C ARG A 230 3.31 35.45 -10.54
N SER A 231 4.51 34.90 -10.42
CA SER A 231 4.80 33.70 -9.63
C SER A 231 5.02 33.95 -8.13
N LYS A 232 4.77 35.16 -7.61
CA LYS A 232 5.13 35.56 -6.23
C LYS A 232 4.04 35.41 -5.18
N ASP A 233 2.79 35.19 -5.60
CA ASP A 233 1.64 34.92 -4.70
C ASP A 233 1.21 33.43 -4.68
N VAL A 234 2.02 32.52 -5.23
CA VAL A 234 1.85 31.08 -5.05
C VAL A 234 2.78 30.62 -3.93
N ASP A 235 2.23 30.44 -2.73
CA ASP A 235 2.97 29.93 -1.58
C ASP A 235 3.52 28.53 -1.88
N THR A 236 4.84 28.35 -1.82
CA THR A 236 5.53 27.12 -2.21
C THR A 236 5.45 26.03 -1.14
N GLY A 237 4.25 25.77 -0.65
CA GLY A 237 3.87 24.52 0.03
C GLY A 237 3.67 23.38 -0.97
N HIS A 238 3.64 22.14 -0.49
CA HIS A 238 3.64 20.95 -1.36
C HIS A 238 2.31 20.71 -2.09
N GLY A 239 2.21 21.25 -3.31
CA GLY A 239 1.70 20.53 -4.48
C GLY A 239 0.18 20.38 -4.68
N VAL A 240 -0.68 20.82 -3.76
CA VAL A 240 -2.14 20.66 -3.89
C VAL A 240 -2.89 21.95 -3.52
N ASN A 241 -3.59 22.55 -4.49
CA ASN A 241 -4.23 23.87 -4.38
C ASN A 241 -5.76 23.78 -4.41
N ALA A 242 -6.47 24.52 -3.55
CA ALA A 242 -7.93 24.58 -3.57
C ALA A 242 -8.44 25.47 -4.72
N VAL A 243 -9.25 24.89 -5.63
CA VAL A 243 -9.80 25.61 -6.80
C VAL A 243 -11.12 26.28 -6.46
N CYS A 244 -12.06 25.51 -5.91
CA CYS A 244 -13.38 25.98 -5.50
C CYS A 244 -14.00 25.06 -4.44
N THR A 245 -15.07 25.52 -3.81
CA THR A 245 -15.89 24.73 -2.89
C THR A 245 -17.35 25.07 -3.13
N PHE A 246 -18.16 24.07 -3.44
CA PHE A 246 -19.59 24.23 -3.72
C PHE A 246 -20.41 24.07 -2.44
N PHE A 247 -21.37 24.97 -2.23
CA PHE A 247 -22.28 24.96 -1.09
C PHE A 247 -23.54 25.79 -1.40
N ASP A 248 -24.73 25.27 -1.07
CA ASP A 248 -26.02 25.97 -1.16
C ASP A 248 -26.75 25.84 0.18
N ASP A 249 -27.04 26.98 0.83
CA ASP A 249 -27.65 27.02 2.16
C ASP A 249 -29.04 26.36 2.23
N ARG A 250 -29.74 26.23 1.10
CA ARG A 250 -31.00 25.49 1.03
C ARG A 250 -30.80 24.00 0.82
N TRP A 251 -29.94 23.60 -0.12
CA TRP A 251 -29.92 22.22 -0.61
C TRP A 251 -28.80 21.35 -0.06
N THR A 252 -27.65 21.91 0.36
CA THR A 252 -26.53 21.11 0.91
C THR A 252 -26.43 21.15 2.44
N LYS A 253 -27.07 22.13 3.08
CA LYS A 253 -27.03 22.33 4.53
C LYS A 253 -27.57 21.12 5.30
N SER A 254 -26.80 20.63 6.28
CA SER A 254 -27.12 19.47 7.11
C SER A 254 -27.36 18.15 6.35
N ARG A 255 -26.86 18.02 5.12
CA ARG A 255 -26.82 16.77 4.35
C ARG A 255 -25.38 16.34 4.12
N SER A 256 -25.03 15.11 4.43
CA SER A 256 -23.74 14.55 4.03
C SER A 256 -23.74 14.18 2.54
N ILE A 257 -22.60 14.36 1.88
CA ILE A 257 -22.38 13.81 0.54
C ILE A 257 -22.14 12.30 0.66
N THR A 258 -22.83 11.50 -0.15
CA THR A 258 -22.70 10.04 -0.16
C THR A 258 -21.83 9.53 -1.31
N ASP A 259 -21.86 10.21 -2.47
CA ASP A 259 -21.08 9.84 -3.65
C ASP A 259 -20.76 11.03 -4.54
N VAL A 260 -19.68 10.92 -5.33
CA VAL A 260 -19.13 11.98 -6.19
C VAL A 260 -18.66 11.39 -7.52
N SER A 261 -19.02 12.03 -8.64
CA SER A 261 -18.68 11.54 -9.99
C SER A 261 -18.43 12.71 -10.96
N TRP A 262 -17.33 12.68 -11.71
CA TRP A 262 -17.07 13.65 -12.81
C TRP A 262 -17.74 13.20 -14.10
N SER A 263 -18.16 14.14 -14.96
CA SER A 263 -18.75 13.79 -16.25
C SER A 263 -17.67 13.41 -17.29
N PRO A 264 -17.66 12.17 -17.86
CA PRO A 264 -16.60 11.71 -18.78
C PRO A 264 -16.47 12.47 -20.11
N ARG A 265 -17.41 13.39 -20.39
CA ARG A 265 -17.46 14.27 -21.57
C ARG A 265 -17.30 15.77 -21.22
N HIS A 266 -17.70 16.17 -20.02
CA HIS A 266 -17.79 17.56 -19.59
C HIS A 266 -16.94 17.75 -18.33
N PRO A 267 -15.62 18.00 -18.46
CA PRO A 267 -14.72 18.12 -17.32
C PRO A 267 -15.01 19.35 -16.45
N GLU A 268 -15.95 20.21 -16.84
CA GLU A 268 -16.48 21.26 -15.96
C GLU A 268 -17.59 20.78 -15.01
N LEU A 269 -18.15 19.58 -15.18
CA LEU A 269 -19.32 19.09 -14.43
C LEU A 269 -18.98 18.01 -13.41
N VAL A 270 -19.34 18.27 -12.14
CA VAL A 270 -19.21 17.34 -11.01
C VAL A 270 -20.59 17.02 -10.43
N LEU A 271 -20.90 15.75 -10.31
CA LEU A 271 -22.07 15.26 -9.59
C LEU A 271 -21.72 15.04 -8.11
N ALA A 272 -22.60 15.45 -7.20
CA ALA A 272 -22.63 15.01 -5.81
C ALA A 272 -24.03 14.50 -5.44
N ALA A 273 -24.06 13.33 -4.81
CA ALA A 273 -25.25 12.75 -4.19
C ALA A 273 -25.33 13.13 -2.71
N TYR A 274 -26.53 13.43 -2.22
CA TYR A 274 -26.79 13.92 -0.86
C TYR A 274 -27.81 13.05 -0.12
N ASN A 275 -27.50 12.76 1.14
CA ASN A 275 -28.37 12.05 2.07
C ASN A 275 -29.54 12.92 2.58
N LYS A 276 -30.46 12.32 3.35
CA LYS A 276 -31.56 12.97 4.06
C LYS A 276 -31.10 14.18 4.88
N ASN A 277 -31.87 15.26 4.87
CA ASN A 277 -31.71 16.31 5.87
C ASN A 277 -32.59 16.01 7.10
N MET A 278 -31.97 15.74 8.25
CA MET A 278 -32.68 15.51 9.51
C MET A 278 -33.35 16.77 10.08
N SER A 279 -32.99 17.99 9.63
CA SER A 279 -33.62 19.23 10.11
C SER A 279 -34.91 19.63 9.39
N SER A 280 -35.19 19.04 8.21
CA SER A 280 -36.15 19.61 7.26
C SER A 280 -37.07 18.54 6.64
N ILE A 281 -38.18 18.24 7.33
CA ILE A 281 -39.13 17.17 7.00
C ILE A 281 -39.83 17.35 5.63
N ASN A 282 -39.88 18.57 5.09
CA ASN A 282 -40.61 18.89 3.86
C ASN A 282 -39.76 18.81 2.57
N ASP A 283 -38.44 18.66 2.67
CA ASP A 283 -37.57 18.54 1.51
C ASP A 283 -37.48 17.06 1.04
N PRO A 284 -37.24 16.78 -0.25
CA PRO A 284 -37.05 15.41 -0.74
C PRO A 284 -35.89 14.70 -0.04
N ASP A 285 -36.10 13.42 0.26
CA ASP A 285 -35.18 12.57 1.02
C ASP A 285 -33.79 12.51 0.38
N GLY A 286 -33.68 11.94 -0.82
CA GLY A 286 -32.46 11.95 -1.61
C GLY A 286 -32.42 13.09 -2.63
N VAL A 287 -31.25 13.74 -2.78
CA VAL A 287 -31.01 14.79 -3.79
C VAL A 287 -29.68 14.54 -4.50
N VAL A 288 -29.65 14.74 -5.82
CA VAL A 288 -28.40 14.82 -6.60
C VAL A 288 -28.27 16.23 -7.15
N LEU A 289 -27.10 16.85 -6.96
CA LEU A 289 -26.75 18.13 -7.56
C LEU A 289 -25.61 17.91 -8.55
N VAL A 290 -25.74 18.50 -9.74
CA VAL A 290 -24.63 18.61 -10.70
C VAL A 290 -24.12 20.04 -10.65
N TRP A 291 -22.92 20.20 -10.12
CA TRP A 291 -22.18 21.44 -9.99
C TRP A 291 -21.35 21.70 -11.25
N ASN A 292 -21.07 22.98 -11.53
CA ASN A 292 -20.21 23.40 -12.63
C ASN A 292 -19.03 24.20 -12.08
N THR A 293 -17.79 23.80 -12.37
CA THR A 293 -16.58 24.48 -11.89
C THR A 293 -16.46 25.94 -12.36
N ILE A 294 -17.19 26.33 -13.41
CA ILE A 294 -17.25 27.71 -13.91
C ILE A 294 -18.22 28.57 -13.07
N VAL A 295 -19.28 27.99 -12.50
CA VAL A 295 -20.34 28.70 -11.77
C VAL A 295 -20.58 28.01 -10.42
N PRO A 296 -19.76 28.31 -9.39
CA PRO A 296 -19.81 27.58 -8.12
C PRO A 296 -21.02 27.94 -7.23
N ASP A 297 -21.61 29.12 -7.43
CA ASP A 297 -22.66 29.68 -6.57
C ASP A 297 -24.01 28.95 -6.67
N ARG A 298 -24.25 28.15 -7.72
CA ARG A 298 -25.49 27.39 -7.91
C ARG A 298 -25.31 26.10 -8.70
N PRO A 299 -26.03 25.01 -8.39
CA PRO A 299 -25.97 23.77 -9.17
C PRO A 299 -26.62 23.97 -10.57
N GLU A 300 -26.00 23.42 -11.60
CA GLU A 300 -26.50 23.51 -12.98
C GLU A 300 -27.69 22.56 -13.20
N PHE A 301 -27.67 21.36 -12.62
CA PHE A 301 -28.81 20.44 -12.59
C PHE A 301 -29.09 19.96 -11.16
N MET A 302 -30.36 19.66 -10.88
CA MET A 302 -30.86 19.26 -9.58
C MET A 302 -31.91 18.18 -9.78
N PHE A 303 -31.71 17.03 -9.16
CA PHE A 303 -32.55 15.85 -9.28
C PHE A 303 -33.02 15.37 -7.90
N HIS A 304 -34.26 14.87 -7.83
CA HIS A 304 -34.86 14.43 -6.57
C HIS A 304 -35.16 12.92 -6.59
N ALA A 305 -35.02 12.29 -5.42
CA ALA A 305 -35.43 10.93 -5.13
C ALA A 305 -36.46 10.90 -3.98
N GLN A 306 -37.20 9.79 -3.87
CA GLN A 306 -38.18 9.55 -2.80
C GLN A 306 -37.58 8.82 -1.58
N SER A 307 -36.28 8.56 -1.62
CA SER A 307 -35.51 7.79 -0.65
C SER A 307 -34.04 8.19 -0.82
N ASP A 308 -33.28 8.10 0.27
CA ASP A 308 -31.88 8.55 0.34
C ASP A 308 -31.01 7.86 -0.70
N ILE A 309 -30.07 8.61 -1.29
CA ILE A 309 -29.20 8.13 -2.38
C ILE A 309 -27.86 7.72 -1.80
N THR A 310 -27.47 6.47 -2.04
CA THR A 310 -26.26 5.85 -1.48
C THR A 310 -25.08 5.88 -2.45
N THR A 311 -25.34 5.77 -3.75
CA THR A 311 -24.35 5.93 -4.83
C THR A 311 -25.00 6.52 -6.08
N ALA A 312 -24.25 7.31 -6.86
CA ALA A 312 -24.72 7.86 -8.13
C ALA A 312 -23.56 8.16 -9.09
N CYS A 313 -23.75 7.82 -10.37
CA CYS A 313 -22.74 8.00 -11.42
C CYS A 313 -23.33 8.61 -12.70
N PHE A 314 -22.46 9.23 -13.50
CA PHE A 314 -22.76 9.51 -14.91
C PHE A 314 -22.62 8.24 -15.76
N SER A 315 -23.49 8.07 -16.76
CA SER A 315 -23.28 7.04 -17.78
C SER A 315 -22.16 7.45 -18.74
N GLU A 316 -21.09 6.65 -18.82
CA GLU A 316 -19.94 6.91 -19.69
C GLU A 316 -20.30 7.06 -21.18
N PHE A 317 -21.23 6.23 -21.66
CA PHE A 317 -21.65 6.18 -23.05
C PHE A 317 -22.77 7.19 -23.38
N HIS A 318 -23.49 7.66 -22.36
CA HIS A 318 -24.66 8.52 -22.50
C HIS A 318 -24.56 9.71 -21.52
N PRO A 319 -23.87 10.80 -21.89
CA PRO A 319 -23.53 11.90 -20.97
C PRO A 319 -24.74 12.70 -20.45
N ASN A 320 -25.93 12.45 -21.00
CA ASN A 320 -27.19 13.02 -20.53
C ASN A 320 -27.87 12.17 -19.44
N LEU A 321 -27.47 10.90 -19.26
CA LEU A 321 -28.06 9.99 -18.29
C LEU A 321 -27.24 9.97 -17.01
N VAL A 322 -27.92 10.23 -15.90
CA VAL A 322 -27.41 10.09 -14.53
C VAL A 322 -28.13 8.91 -13.88
N ILE A 323 -27.39 8.04 -13.21
CA ILE A 323 -27.90 6.83 -12.56
C ILE A 323 -27.67 6.98 -11.06
N GLY A 324 -28.66 6.62 -10.23
CA GLY A 324 -28.55 6.65 -8.77
C GLY A 324 -29.22 5.45 -8.11
N GLY A 325 -28.60 4.94 -7.05
CA GLY A 325 -29.08 3.85 -6.23
C GLY A 325 -29.60 4.40 -4.90
N THR A 326 -30.75 3.91 -4.46
CA THR A 326 -31.34 4.33 -3.18
C THR A 326 -31.06 3.33 -2.06
N TYR A 327 -31.17 3.82 -0.84
CA TYR A 327 -31.22 3.01 0.38
C TYR A 327 -32.35 1.97 0.36
N SER A 328 -33.41 2.22 -0.42
CA SER A 328 -34.55 1.32 -0.61
C SER A 328 -34.38 0.28 -1.74
N GLY A 329 -33.17 0.08 -2.26
CA GLY A 329 -32.90 -0.91 -3.32
C GLY A 329 -33.39 -0.49 -4.73
N GLN A 330 -33.98 0.70 -4.88
CA GLN A 330 -34.39 1.21 -6.19
C GLN A 330 -33.20 1.79 -6.95
N ILE A 331 -33.26 1.64 -8.28
CA ILE A 331 -32.36 2.31 -9.21
C ILE A 331 -33.20 3.35 -9.96
N LEU A 332 -32.67 4.57 -9.99
CA LEU A 332 -33.27 5.73 -10.62
C LEU A 332 -32.39 6.14 -11.80
N ILE A 333 -32.99 6.49 -12.94
CA ILE A 333 -32.30 7.17 -14.04
C ILE A 333 -32.94 8.54 -14.24
N TRP A 334 -32.12 9.58 -14.23
CA TRP A 334 -32.47 10.93 -14.62
C TRP A 334 -31.85 11.26 -15.99
N ASP A 335 -32.53 12.12 -16.75
CA ASP A 335 -32.05 12.65 -18.03
C ASP A 335 -31.86 14.16 -17.87
N ASN A 336 -30.67 14.70 -18.11
CA ASN A 336 -30.39 16.13 -17.95
C ASN A 336 -31.25 17.04 -18.86
N ARG A 337 -31.89 16.46 -19.89
CA ARG A 337 -32.86 17.14 -20.76
C ARG A 337 -34.23 17.33 -20.09
N GLN A 338 -34.50 16.66 -18.97
CA GLN A 338 -35.74 16.74 -18.19
C GLN A 338 -35.45 17.27 -16.79
N LYS A 339 -36.28 18.20 -16.29
CA LYS A 339 -36.03 18.83 -14.98
C LYS A 339 -36.50 17.93 -13.82
N SER A 340 -35.58 17.68 -12.88
CA SER A 340 -35.80 17.29 -11.48
C SER A 340 -36.44 15.93 -11.13
N SER A 341 -37.21 15.29 -12.01
CA SER A 341 -37.81 13.96 -11.76
C SER A 341 -37.02 12.83 -12.42
N ALA A 342 -36.96 11.66 -11.76
CA ALA A 342 -36.42 10.44 -12.38
C ALA A 342 -37.33 9.99 -13.53
N VAL A 343 -36.73 9.71 -14.69
CA VAL A 343 -37.40 9.31 -15.94
C VAL A 343 -37.76 7.83 -15.91
N LEU A 344 -36.86 7.00 -15.36
CA LEU A 344 -37.09 5.58 -15.13
C LEU A 344 -36.77 5.23 -13.67
N LYS A 345 -37.49 4.24 -13.14
CA LYS A 345 -37.30 3.67 -11.79
C LYS A 345 -37.47 2.16 -11.87
N THR A 346 -36.67 1.40 -11.13
CA THR A 346 -36.97 -0.02 -10.89
C THR A 346 -38.18 -0.18 -9.96
N PRO A 347 -38.99 -1.24 -10.12
CA PRO A 347 -40.07 -1.54 -9.17
C PRO A 347 -39.49 -2.06 -7.85
N LEU A 348 -40.12 -1.71 -6.73
CA LEU A 348 -39.81 -2.26 -5.40
C LEU A 348 -40.37 -3.69 -5.27
N SER A 349 -39.78 -4.63 -6.00
CA SER A 349 -40.24 -6.01 -6.14
C SER A 349 -39.16 -7.00 -5.73
N ALA A 350 -39.56 -8.19 -5.27
CA ALA A 350 -38.65 -9.26 -4.82
C ALA A 350 -37.77 -9.89 -5.92
N ALA A 351 -37.78 -9.33 -7.13
CA ALA A 351 -36.87 -9.65 -8.23
C ALA A 351 -35.77 -8.58 -8.43
N GLY A 352 -35.67 -7.58 -7.54
CA GLY A 352 -34.57 -6.61 -7.48
C GLY A 352 -33.93 -6.62 -6.09
N HIS A 353 -33.12 -5.60 -5.79
CA HIS A 353 -32.53 -5.41 -4.46
C HIS A 353 -33.60 -5.04 -3.43
N THR A 354 -33.46 -5.56 -2.20
CA THR A 354 -34.39 -5.25 -1.09
C THR A 354 -33.80 -4.32 -0.02
N HIS A 355 -32.47 -4.26 0.05
CA HIS A 355 -31.70 -3.40 0.96
C HIS A 355 -30.86 -2.37 0.16
N PRO A 356 -30.04 -1.50 0.80
CA PRO A 356 -29.31 -0.44 0.11
C PRO A 356 -28.40 -0.94 -1.00
N VAL A 357 -28.33 -0.19 -2.11
CA VAL A 357 -27.30 -0.39 -3.15
C VAL A 357 -26.08 0.44 -2.75
N PHE A 358 -24.99 -0.17 -2.27
CA PHE A 358 -23.80 0.58 -1.85
C PHE A 358 -22.81 0.86 -2.98
N SER A 359 -22.81 0.05 -4.05
CA SER A 359 -21.96 0.29 -5.22
C SER A 359 -22.69 -0.02 -6.53
N MET A 360 -22.33 0.73 -7.57
CA MET A 360 -22.78 0.53 -8.94
C MET A 360 -21.66 0.83 -9.96
N SER A 361 -21.75 0.21 -11.12
CA SER A 361 -20.85 0.49 -12.25
C SER A 361 -21.53 0.19 -13.58
N VAL A 362 -21.29 1.01 -14.60
CA VAL A 362 -21.76 0.75 -15.98
C VAL A 362 -20.65 0.00 -16.70
N VAL A 363 -20.85 -1.30 -16.91
CA VAL A 363 -19.84 -2.23 -17.44
C VAL A 363 -20.19 -2.66 -18.85
N GLY A 364 -19.26 -2.48 -19.79
CA GLY A 364 -19.38 -2.98 -21.16
C GLY A 364 -18.77 -2.04 -22.20
N THR A 365 -19.42 -1.95 -23.36
CA THR A 365 -19.03 -1.06 -24.47
C THR A 365 -20.21 -0.19 -24.90
N GLN A 366 -19.96 0.87 -25.68
CA GLN A 366 -21.00 1.78 -26.16
C GLN A 366 -22.24 1.07 -26.75
N ASN A 367 -22.03 0.00 -27.51
CA ASN A 367 -23.10 -0.77 -28.17
C ASN A 367 -23.67 -1.92 -27.32
N ALA A 368 -23.01 -2.27 -26.21
CA ALA A 368 -23.38 -3.38 -25.33
C ALA A 368 -22.87 -3.09 -23.92
N HIS A 369 -23.62 -2.27 -23.19
CA HIS A 369 -23.33 -1.87 -21.82
C HIS A 369 -24.42 -2.38 -20.87
N SER A 370 -24.04 -2.67 -19.63
CA SER A 370 -24.92 -3.19 -18.60
C SER A 370 -24.61 -2.50 -17.28
N LEU A 371 -25.65 -2.07 -16.56
CA LEU A 371 -25.50 -1.52 -15.22
C LEU A 371 -25.39 -2.70 -14.24
N VAL A 372 -24.29 -2.80 -13.52
CA VAL A 372 -24.10 -3.74 -12.42
C VAL A 372 -24.32 -2.99 -11.11
N THR A 373 -25.09 -3.59 -10.20
CA THR A 373 -25.41 -3.03 -8.88
C THR A 373 -25.33 -4.13 -7.83
N CYS A 374 -24.78 -3.82 -6.66
CA CYS A 374 -24.68 -4.77 -5.56
C CYS A 374 -25.26 -4.17 -4.27
N SER A 375 -25.89 -5.04 -3.49
CA SER A 375 -26.52 -4.70 -2.21
C SER A 375 -25.94 -5.54 -1.07
N THR A 376 -26.25 -5.16 0.18
CA THR A 376 -25.89 -5.91 1.39
C THR A 376 -26.42 -7.34 1.42
N ASP A 377 -27.44 -7.65 0.61
CA ASP A 377 -28.12 -8.95 0.53
C ASP A 377 -27.23 -10.10 0.01
N GLY A 378 -25.96 -9.82 -0.31
CA GLY A 378 -25.12 -10.71 -1.11
C GLY A 378 -25.64 -10.88 -2.54
N ILE A 379 -26.53 -10.01 -3.01
CA ILE A 379 -27.10 -10.09 -4.36
C ILE A 379 -26.45 -9.04 -5.26
N MET A 380 -25.89 -9.51 -6.38
CA MET A 380 -25.54 -8.66 -7.52
C MET A 380 -26.63 -8.77 -8.57
N CYS A 381 -27.20 -7.63 -9.00
CA CYS A 381 -28.13 -7.56 -10.11
C CYS A 381 -27.49 -6.82 -11.30
N SER A 382 -27.66 -7.36 -12.52
CA SER A 382 -27.32 -6.65 -13.75
C SER A 382 -28.57 -6.24 -14.55
N TRP A 383 -28.55 -5.01 -15.05
CA TRP A 383 -29.68 -4.31 -15.67
C TRP A 383 -29.27 -3.73 -17.02
N ALA A 384 -30.21 -3.68 -17.97
CA ALA A 384 -30.07 -2.86 -19.17
C ALA A 384 -30.65 -1.47 -18.91
N LEU A 385 -29.97 -0.40 -19.34
CA LEU A 385 -30.45 0.98 -19.14
C LEU A 385 -31.80 1.22 -19.83
N ASP A 386 -32.06 0.54 -20.95
CA ASP A 386 -33.33 0.58 -21.68
C ASP A 386 -34.49 -0.15 -20.97
N MET A 387 -34.20 -1.06 -20.02
CA MET A 387 -35.20 -1.95 -19.44
C MET A 387 -34.95 -2.22 -17.94
N LEU A 388 -35.41 -1.29 -17.10
CA LEU A 388 -35.37 -1.37 -15.64
C LEU A 388 -36.58 -2.07 -14.99
N ALA A 389 -37.46 -2.70 -15.77
CA ALA A 389 -38.66 -3.38 -15.24
C ALA A 389 -38.33 -4.65 -14.42
N SER A 390 -37.21 -5.30 -14.75
CA SER A 390 -36.63 -6.46 -14.07
C SER A 390 -35.14 -6.50 -14.42
N PRO A 391 -34.24 -7.03 -13.55
CA PRO A 391 -32.87 -7.27 -13.95
C PRO A 391 -32.83 -8.34 -15.05
N GLN A 392 -31.75 -8.33 -15.84
CA GLN A 392 -31.46 -9.40 -16.80
C GLN A 392 -30.86 -10.62 -16.10
N GLU A 393 -30.03 -10.37 -15.09
CA GLU A 393 -29.27 -11.38 -14.35
C GLU A 393 -29.30 -11.03 -12.86
N ILE A 394 -29.56 -12.04 -12.03
CA ILE A 394 -29.48 -11.98 -10.57
C ILE A 394 -28.45 -13.03 -10.16
N LEU A 395 -27.48 -12.64 -9.32
CA LEU A 395 -26.42 -13.52 -8.85
C LEU A 395 -26.32 -13.46 -7.33
N GLU A 396 -26.62 -14.59 -6.69
CA GLU A 396 -26.47 -14.79 -5.24
C GLU A 396 -25.01 -15.13 -4.90
N LEU A 397 -24.35 -14.26 -4.15
CA LEU A 397 -22.96 -14.35 -3.72
C LEU A 397 -22.87 -15.09 -2.38
N ALA A 398 -23.32 -16.35 -2.40
CA ALA A 398 -23.31 -17.25 -1.25
C ALA A 398 -22.02 -18.10 -1.17
N HIS A 399 -21.62 -18.47 0.05
CA HIS A 399 -20.57 -19.48 0.25
C HIS A 399 -21.06 -20.87 -0.18
N HIS A 400 -20.24 -21.64 -0.91
CA HIS A 400 -20.55 -23.04 -1.20
C HIS A 400 -20.29 -23.92 0.04
N PRO A 401 -21.24 -24.79 0.46
CA PRO A 401 -21.15 -25.54 1.71
C PRO A 401 -20.17 -26.73 1.61
N MET A 402 -18.89 -26.45 1.85
CA MET A 402 -17.83 -27.45 2.06
C MET A 402 -16.98 -27.18 3.32
N ASP A 403 -16.86 -25.94 3.79
CA ASP A 403 -16.13 -25.60 5.03
C ASP A 403 -16.96 -25.92 6.28
N SER A 404 -17.06 -27.21 6.61
CA SER A 404 -17.89 -27.76 7.70
C SER A 404 -17.36 -27.47 9.13
N ASN A 405 -16.67 -26.35 9.35
CA ASN A 405 -15.88 -26.10 10.57
C ASN A 405 -16.14 -24.72 11.23
N ASN A 406 -16.94 -23.85 10.62
CA ASN A 406 -17.36 -22.57 11.22
C ASN A 406 -18.74 -22.71 11.88
N LEU A 407 -18.85 -22.33 13.16
CA LEU A 407 -20.03 -22.58 14.00
C LEU A 407 -21.24 -21.64 13.77
N ARG A 408 -21.28 -20.93 12.63
CA ARG A 408 -22.40 -20.06 12.23
C ARG A 408 -22.67 -20.19 10.73
N PRO A 409 -23.86 -20.66 10.30
CA PRO A 409 -24.24 -20.72 8.90
C PRO A 409 -24.87 -19.40 8.44
N THR A 410 -24.09 -18.31 8.45
CA THR A 410 -24.41 -17.10 7.67
C THR A 410 -24.04 -17.37 6.22
N ASN A 411 -25.04 -17.75 5.42
CA ASN A 411 -24.86 -18.24 4.06
C ASN A 411 -24.70 -17.09 3.02
N GLU A 412 -25.07 -15.88 3.42
CA GLU A 412 -25.02 -14.63 2.65
C GLU A 412 -23.77 -13.83 3.03
N ILE A 413 -23.09 -13.24 2.05
CA ILE A 413 -21.96 -12.32 2.29
C ILE A 413 -22.45 -10.88 2.15
N ALA A 414 -22.33 -10.10 3.22
CA ALA A 414 -22.64 -8.68 3.21
C ALA A 414 -21.64 -7.93 2.31
N VAL A 415 -22.06 -7.53 1.11
CA VAL A 415 -21.24 -6.80 0.14
C VAL A 415 -21.38 -5.30 0.36
N THR A 416 -20.23 -4.63 0.47
CA THR A 416 -20.13 -3.19 0.67
C THR A 416 -19.66 -2.47 -0.59
N THR A 417 -18.83 -3.12 -1.41
CA THR A 417 -18.28 -2.54 -2.64
C THR A 417 -17.79 -3.64 -3.60
N PHE A 418 -17.62 -3.29 -4.87
CA PHE A 418 -17.01 -4.17 -5.87
C PHE A 418 -16.24 -3.34 -6.91
N GLY A 419 -15.31 -4.00 -7.62
CA GLY A 419 -14.59 -3.42 -8.75
C GLY A 419 -14.41 -4.40 -9.89
N PHE A 420 -14.38 -3.87 -11.12
CA PHE A 420 -14.04 -4.58 -12.35
C PHE A 420 -12.65 -4.11 -12.84
N PRO A 421 -11.76 -5.00 -13.31
CA PRO A 421 -10.59 -4.60 -14.06
C PRO A 421 -11.04 -4.10 -15.44
N ALA A 422 -10.49 -2.97 -15.91
CA ALA A 422 -11.03 -2.26 -17.08
C ALA A 422 -10.97 -3.03 -18.43
N ASN A 423 -10.35 -4.23 -18.47
CA ASN A 423 -10.30 -5.10 -19.65
C ASN A 423 -11.23 -6.33 -19.56
N GLU A 424 -11.84 -6.63 -18.40
CA GLU A 424 -12.74 -7.79 -18.25
C GLU A 424 -14.13 -7.39 -17.71
N THR A 425 -15.18 -7.77 -18.44
CA THR A 425 -16.58 -7.54 -18.07
C THR A 425 -17.22 -8.75 -17.35
N THR A 426 -16.44 -9.82 -17.15
CA THR A 426 -16.91 -11.14 -16.70
C THR A 426 -16.52 -11.50 -15.28
N THR A 427 -15.58 -10.76 -14.72
CA THR A 427 -14.72 -11.15 -13.60
C THR A 427 -14.55 -9.91 -12.73
N PHE A 428 -14.93 -10.01 -11.47
CA PHE A 428 -14.98 -8.85 -10.57
C PHE A 428 -14.55 -9.25 -9.15
N TRP A 429 -14.12 -8.27 -8.38
CA TRP A 429 -13.70 -8.45 -6.98
C TRP A 429 -14.69 -7.75 -6.06
N VAL A 430 -15.09 -8.45 -5.01
CA VAL A 430 -16.19 -8.11 -4.10
C VAL A 430 -15.64 -7.93 -2.70
N GLY A 431 -15.78 -6.73 -2.14
CA GLY A 431 -15.40 -6.43 -0.76
C GLY A 431 -16.55 -6.74 0.20
N SER A 432 -16.26 -7.48 1.26
CA SER A 432 -17.23 -7.77 2.32
C SER A 432 -17.07 -6.87 3.55
N GLU A 433 -18.12 -6.82 4.36
CA GLU A 433 -18.09 -6.22 5.70
C GLU A 433 -17.08 -6.92 6.64
N GLU A 434 -16.79 -8.21 6.39
CA GLU A 434 -15.83 -9.02 7.17
C GLU A 434 -14.34 -8.78 6.83
N GLY A 435 -14.00 -7.77 6.00
CA GLY A 435 -12.60 -7.47 5.63
C GLY A 435 -11.96 -8.45 4.64
N SER A 436 -12.74 -9.40 4.10
CA SER A 436 -12.30 -10.32 3.04
C SER A 436 -12.71 -9.81 1.66
N ILE A 437 -11.91 -10.09 0.64
CA ILE A 437 -12.23 -9.78 -0.76
C ILE A 437 -12.37 -11.10 -1.53
N TYR A 438 -13.48 -11.25 -2.24
CA TYR A 438 -13.83 -12.45 -2.98
C TYR A 438 -13.76 -12.18 -4.48
N GLN A 439 -13.08 -13.03 -5.24
CA GLN A 439 -13.16 -13.00 -6.70
C GLN A 439 -14.45 -13.70 -7.15
N ALA A 440 -15.25 -13.04 -7.98
CA ALA A 440 -16.53 -13.56 -8.48
C ALA A 440 -16.59 -13.55 -10.02
N ASN A 441 -17.27 -14.55 -10.57
CA ASN A 441 -17.53 -14.69 -12.00
C ASN A 441 -19.01 -14.37 -12.28
N ARG A 442 -19.27 -13.49 -13.23
CA ARG A 442 -20.62 -13.15 -13.68
C ARG A 442 -21.28 -14.28 -14.49
N TYR A 443 -20.48 -15.01 -15.26
CA TYR A 443 -20.94 -16.07 -16.16
C TYR A 443 -20.30 -17.42 -15.81
N ASP A 444 -21.06 -18.50 -15.98
CA ASP A 444 -20.56 -19.87 -15.89
C ASP A 444 -19.55 -20.14 -17.02
N ARG A 445 -18.38 -20.68 -16.67
CA ARG A 445 -17.29 -21.03 -17.59
C ARG A 445 -16.88 -22.48 -17.35
N ALA A 446 -16.34 -23.14 -18.37
CA ALA A 446 -15.84 -24.50 -18.28
C ALA A 446 -14.64 -24.61 -17.30
N GLY A 447 -14.94 -24.81 -16.01
CA GLY A 447 -13.98 -24.82 -14.90
C GLY A 447 -14.39 -23.99 -13.68
N GLY A 448 -15.40 -23.11 -13.78
CA GLY A 448 -15.85 -22.27 -12.66
C GLY A 448 -17.26 -21.71 -12.87
N LYS A 449 -18.14 -21.99 -11.89
CA LYS A 449 -19.54 -21.53 -11.89
C LYS A 449 -19.63 -20.01 -11.83
N ALA A 450 -20.77 -19.46 -12.24
CA ALA A 450 -21.17 -18.12 -11.84
C ALA A 450 -21.31 -18.04 -10.31
N GLY A 451 -20.88 -16.94 -9.71
CA GLY A 451 -20.82 -16.72 -8.26
C GLY A 451 -19.39 -16.53 -7.75
N ILE A 452 -19.17 -16.75 -6.45
CA ILE A 452 -17.86 -16.59 -5.81
C ILE A 452 -16.94 -17.78 -6.08
N ASN A 453 -15.70 -17.50 -6.50
CA ASN A 453 -14.62 -18.47 -6.55
C ASN A 453 -14.06 -18.72 -5.15
N SER A 454 -14.66 -19.62 -4.36
CA SER A 454 -14.20 -19.97 -3.00
C SER A 454 -12.78 -20.60 -2.92
N LEU A 455 -12.07 -20.70 -4.05
CA LEU A 455 -10.69 -21.18 -4.14
C LEU A 455 -9.65 -20.08 -3.89
N ASP A 456 -9.97 -18.80 -4.10
CA ASP A 456 -9.03 -17.69 -3.94
C ASP A 456 -9.68 -16.54 -3.17
N THR A 457 -9.55 -16.62 -1.84
CA THR A 457 -9.99 -15.57 -0.91
C THR A 457 -8.81 -14.67 -0.56
N TYR A 458 -8.98 -13.37 -0.77
CA TYR A 458 -8.03 -12.35 -0.37
C TYR A 458 -8.36 -11.93 1.08
N ILE A 459 -7.38 -12.04 1.97
CA ILE A 459 -7.56 -11.78 3.41
C ILE A 459 -6.43 -10.88 3.88
N GLY A 460 -6.78 -9.79 4.58
CA GLY A 460 -5.80 -8.84 5.09
C GLY A 460 -6.36 -7.53 5.64
N HIS A 461 -7.65 -7.21 5.47
CA HIS A 461 -8.30 -6.18 6.29
C HIS A 461 -8.95 -6.81 7.52
N ASP A 462 -8.87 -6.12 8.66
CA ASP A 462 -9.49 -6.54 9.93
C ASP A 462 -10.86 -5.87 10.17
N GLY A 463 -11.36 -5.11 9.18
CA GLY A 463 -12.64 -4.41 9.23
C GLY A 463 -13.24 -4.13 7.85
N MET A 464 -14.46 -3.59 7.83
CA MET A 464 -15.27 -3.34 6.63
C MET A 464 -14.50 -2.62 5.52
N ILE A 465 -14.56 -3.15 4.31
CA ILE A 465 -13.96 -2.56 3.11
C ILE A 465 -14.88 -1.45 2.58
N THR A 466 -14.34 -0.24 2.40
CA THR A 466 -15.09 0.99 2.05
C THR A 466 -14.98 1.37 0.58
N SER A 467 -13.91 0.94 -0.10
CA SER A 467 -13.74 1.06 -1.55
C SER A 467 -12.83 -0.01 -2.13
N ILE A 468 -13.00 -0.30 -3.42
CA ILE A 468 -12.09 -1.10 -4.26
C ILE A 468 -11.88 -0.31 -5.55
N HIS A 469 -10.64 -0.06 -5.96
CA HIS A 469 -10.34 0.63 -7.21
C HIS A 469 -9.20 -0.05 -7.98
N PHE A 470 -9.49 -0.47 -9.22
CA PHE A 470 -8.50 -1.04 -10.14
C PHE A 470 -7.62 0.07 -10.75
N HIS A 471 -6.41 -0.29 -11.16
CA HIS A 471 -5.53 0.63 -11.90
C HIS A 471 -6.09 0.85 -13.34
N PRO A 472 -6.08 2.08 -13.88
CA PRO A 472 -6.52 2.37 -15.24
C PRO A 472 -5.62 1.75 -16.32
N LEU A 473 -6.13 1.61 -17.55
CA LEU A 473 -5.40 1.07 -18.72
C LEU A 473 -4.64 2.15 -19.54
N ASN A 474 -4.41 3.34 -18.97
CA ASN A 474 -4.00 4.52 -19.73
C ASN A 474 -2.48 4.70 -19.85
N GLY A 475 -1.75 3.72 -20.40
CA GLY A 475 -0.29 3.85 -20.54
C GLY A 475 0.40 2.81 -21.44
N SER A 476 1.73 2.79 -21.36
CA SER A 476 2.61 1.91 -22.15
C SER A 476 2.88 0.53 -21.51
N VAL A 477 2.40 0.31 -20.28
CA VAL A 477 2.57 -0.92 -19.49
C VAL A 477 1.23 -1.29 -18.85
N ASP A 478 0.78 -2.53 -19.04
CA ASP A 478 -0.49 -3.02 -18.50
C ASP A 478 -0.38 -3.32 -16.99
N PHE A 479 -1.08 -2.53 -16.18
CA PHE A 479 -1.20 -2.74 -14.73
C PHE A 479 -2.60 -3.18 -14.27
N SER A 480 -3.43 -3.70 -15.19
CA SER A 480 -4.83 -4.12 -14.92
C SER A 480 -5.01 -5.09 -13.77
N ASP A 481 -3.98 -5.88 -13.45
CA ASP A 481 -3.97 -6.81 -12.33
C ASP A 481 -3.95 -6.10 -10.96
N LEU A 482 -3.58 -4.81 -10.88
CA LEU A 482 -3.44 -4.09 -9.61
C LEU A 482 -4.74 -3.43 -9.18
N PHE A 483 -5.05 -3.54 -7.89
CA PHE A 483 -6.15 -2.81 -7.27
C PHE A 483 -5.81 -2.37 -5.83
N LEU A 484 -6.35 -1.22 -5.45
CA LEU A 484 -6.32 -0.71 -4.07
C LEU A 484 -7.65 -1.03 -3.39
N THR A 485 -7.60 -1.19 -2.06
CA THR A 485 -8.78 -1.22 -1.20
C THR A 485 -8.59 -0.33 0.01
N SER A 486 -9.64 0.36 0.45
CA SER A 486 -9.67 1.11 1.72
C SER A 486 -10.60 0.44 2.71
N SER A 487 -10.40 0.67 4.02
CA SER A 487 -11.17 0.01 5.07
C SER A 487 -11.30 0.86 6.35
N VAL A 488 -12.28 0.47 7.17
CA VAL A 488 -12.51 0.94 8.53
C VAL A 488 -11.39 0.49 9.50
N ASP A 489 -10.47 -0.38 9.08
CA ASP A 489 -9.27 -0.75 9.85
C ASP A 489 -8.12 0.29 9.78
N TRP A 490 -8.41 1.52 9.34
CA TRP A 490 -7.46 2.63 9.15
C TRP A 490 -6.39 2.39 8.07
N THR A 491 -6.51 1.35 7.25
CA THR A 491 -5.53 1.04 6.21
C THR A 491 -6.05 1.17 4.80
N VAL A 492 -5.14 1.51 3.89
CA VAL A 492 -5.29 1.24 2.45
C VAL A 492 -4.36 0.07 2.11
N LYS A 493 -4.83 -0.91 1.35
CA LYS A 493 -4.02 -2.09 0.98
C LYS A 493 -3.94 -2.25 -0.54
N LEU A 494 -2.74 -2.56 -1.03
CA LEU A 494 -2.45 -2.81 -2.45
C LEU A 494 -2.43 -4.31 -2.72
N TRP A 495 -3.10 -4.72 -3.79
CA TRP A 495 -3.29 -6.13 -4.14
C TRP A 495 -2.95 -6.40 -5.60
N LYS A 496 -2.81 -7.69 -5.92
CA LYS A 496 -2.71 -8.19 -7.28
C LYS A 496 -3.73 -9.29 -7.56
N GLY A 497 -4.58 -9.06 -8.55
CA GLY A 497 -5.48 -10.03 -9.16
C GLY A 497 -4.71 -11.24 -9.71
N LYS A 498 -5.24 -12.44 -9.50
CA LYS A 498 -4.82 -13.62 -10.25
C LYS A 498 -5.63 -13.72 -11.53
N ASN A 499 -4.96 -13.65 -12.67
CA ASN A 499 -5.61 -13.86 -13.96
C ASN A 499 -5.95 -15.37 -14.14
N PRO A 500 -7.23 -15.73 -14.33
CA PRO A 500 -7.68 -17.12 -14.27
C PRO A 500 -7.15 -18.00 -15.41
N THR A 501 -6.74 -17.38 -16.52
CA THR A 501 -6.23 -18.05 -17.74
C THR A 501 -4.96 -18.87 -17.53
N LYS A 502 -4.21 -18.67 -16.44
CA LYS A 502 -3.03 -19.47 -16.07
C LYS A 502 -3.24 -20.42 -14.89
N ALA A 503 -4.40 -20.39 -14.23
CA ALA A 503 -4.68 -21.20 -13.05
C ALA A 503 -5.20 -22.61 -13.38
N ALA A 504 -5.87 -22.78 -14.52
CA ALA A 504 -6.67 -23.96 -14.87
C ALA A 504 -5.92 -25.31 -14.96
N THR A 505 -4.59 -25.34 -14.88
CA THR A 505 -3.78 -26.57 -14.96
C THR A 505 -3.18 -27.05 -13.63
N VAL A 506 -2.98 -26.19 -12.62
CA VAL A 506 -2.27 -26.58 -11.36
C VAL A 506 -2.72 -25.77 -10.12
N ALA A 507 -3.88 -26.10 -9.53
CA ALA A 507 -4.16 -25.98 -8.09
C ALA A 507 -5.53 -26.59 -7.74
N THR A 508 -5.59 -27.54 -6.79
CA THR A 508 -6.87 -28.10 -6.26
C THR A 508 -7.02 -27.81 -4.76
N THR A 509 -6.46 -26.68 -4.31
CA THR A 509 -6.35 -26.29 -2.91
C THR A 509 -6.71 -24.83 -2.75
N PRO A 510 -7.61 -24.44 -1.83
CA PRO A 510 -7.95 -23.04 -1.62
C PRO A 510 -6.73 -22.26 -1.13
N SER A 511 -6.44 -21.13 -1.76
CA SER A 511 -5.27 -20.31 -1.48
C SER A 511 -5.69 -18.96 -0.89
N LYS A 512 -5.16 -18.65 0.29
CA LYS A 512 -5.39 -17.36 0.96
C LYS A 512 -4.37 -16.36 0.44
N ILE A 513 -4.84 -15.28 -0.18
CA ILE A 513 -3.99 -14.27 -0.80
C ILE A 513 -3.86 -13.07 0.16
N ALA A 514 -2.62 -12.77 0.56
CA ALA A 514 -2.29 -11.58 1.35
C ALA A 514 -2.16 -10.32 0.46
N PRO A 515 -2.17 -9.10 1.03
CA PRO A 515 -1.84 -7.88 0.30
C PRO A 515 -0.36 -7.81 -0.09
N LEU A 516 -0.02 -7.06 -1.15
CA LEU A 516 1.35 -6.70 -1.52
C LEU A 516 1.92 -5.63 -0.57
N TYR A 517 1.07 -4.67 -0.18
CA TYR A 517 1.44 -3.52 0.63
C TYR A 517 0.26 -3.09 1.53
N SER A 518 0.58 -2.50 2.68
CA SER A 518 -0.36 -1.91 3.64
C SER A 518 0.12 -0.50 3.96
N PHE A 519 -0.69 0.51 3.68
CA PHE A 519 -0.46 1.91 4.00
C PHE A 519 -1.21 2.21 5.30
N GLU A 520 -0.47 2.63 6.33
CA GLU A 520 -0.93 2.65 7.74
C GLU A 520 -0.67 4.03 8.39
N GLN A 521 -0.76 5.11 7.58
CA GLN A 521 -0.54 6.50 7.99
C GLN A 521 -1.84 7.26 8.29
N CYS A 522 -3.01 6.68 8.03
CA CYS A 522 -4.30 7.33 8.29
C CYS A 522 -4.63 7.25 9.78
N ASP A 523 -4.88 8.40 10.43
CA ASP A 523 -5.19 8.47 11.88
C ASP A 523 -6.63 8.02 12.23
N ASP A 524 -7.50 7.81 11.23
CA ASP A 524 -8.92 7.48 11.38
C ASP A 524 -9.47 6.75 10.13
N TYR A 525 -10.76 6.39 10.13
CA TYR A 525 -11.42 5.58 9.10
C TYR A 525 -11.22 6.13 7.67
N VAL A 526 -10.73 5.27 6.76
CA VAL A 526 -10.54 5.63 5.35
C VAL A 526 -11.81 5.28 4.57
N TYR A 527 -12.47 6.28 4.00
CA TYR A 527 -13.78 6.11 3.36
C TYR A 527 -13.70 5.80 1.85
N ASP A 528 -12.60 6.17 1.19
CA ASP A 528 -12.39 5.99 -0.25
C ASP A 528 -10.89 6.05 -0.58
N ALA A 529 -10.45 5.25 -1.55
CA ALA A 529 -9.12 5.35 -2.16
C ALA A 529 -9.20 5.05 -3.66
N LYS A 530 -8.69 5.95 -4.51
CA LYS A 530 -8.75 5.80 -5.98
C LYS A 530 -7.46 6.24 -6.66
N TRP A 531 -7.04 5.45 -7.65
CA TRP A 531 -5.92 5.75 -8.55
C TRP A 531 -6.20 7.00 -9.40
N SER A 532 -5.15 7.77 -9.70
CA SER A 532 -5.21 8.78 -10.76
C SER A 532 -5.51 8.11 -12.11
N PRO A 533 -6.39 8.66 -12.95
CA PRO A 533 -6.70 8.09 -14.27
C PRO A 533 -5.59 8.32 -15.30
N VAL A 534 -4.52 9.07 -14.96
CA VAL A 534 -3.45 9.45 -15.91
C VAL A 534 -2.05 9.14 -15.37
N HIS A 535 -1.77 9.35 -14.08
CA HIS A 535 -0.46 9.08 -13.48
C HIS A 535 -0.42 7.67 -12.83
N PRO A 536 0.47 6.76 -13.25
CA PRO A 536 0.40 5.34 -12.87
C PRO A 536 0.67 5.09 -11.38
N ALA A 537 1.67 5.76 -10.82
CA ALA A 537 2.10 5.52 -9.44
C ALA A 537 1.31 6.31 -8.39
N VAL A 538 0.32 7.13 -8.79
CA VAL A 538 -0.38 8.07 -7.90
C VAL A 538 -1.79 7.62 -7.56
N PHE A 539 -2.11 7.63 -6.27
CA PHE A 539 -3.47 7.50 -5.76
C PHE A 539 -3.77 8.52 -4.66
N GLY A 540 -5.05 8.80 -4.46
CA GLY A 540 -5.55 9.62 -3.37
C GLY A 540 -6.46 8.82 -2.44
N CYS A 541 -6.38 9.07 -1.13
CA CYS A 541 -7.31 8.53 -0.13
C CYS A 541 -7.82 9.61 0.83
N VAL A 542 -8.93 9.32 1.52
CA VAL A 542 -9.66 10.29 2.33
C VAL A 542 -10.09 9.73 3.69
N ASP A 543 -9.87 10.54 4.74
CA ASP A 543 -9.92 10.11 6.14
C ASP A 543 -11.10 10.75 6.92
N GLY A 544 -11.52 10.08 8.00
CA GLY A 544 -12.56 10.55 8.92
C GLY A 544 -12.22 11.85 9.67
N THR A 545 -10.94 12.19 9.79
CA THR A 545 -10.45 13.48 10.30
C THR A 545 -10.67 14.65 9.34
N GLY A 546 -11.00 14.40 8.07
CA GLY A 546 -11.12 15.42 7.03
C GLY A 546 -9.81 15.75 6.30
N GLN A 547 -8.81 14.87 6.42
CA GLN A 547 -7.58 14.91 5.64
C GLN A 547 -7.79 14.28 4.25
N PHE A 548 -7.17 14.87 3.24
CA PHE A 548 -6.94 14.27 1.93
C PHE A 548 -5.45 13.95 1.79
N GLN A 549 -5.13 12.67 1.59
CA GLN A 549 -3.75 12.21 1.40
C GLN A 549 -3.50 11.81 -0.05
N LEU A 550 -2.35 12.19 -0.59
CA LEU A 550 -1.90 11.91 -1.94
C LEU A 550 -0.57 11.15 -1.87
N TYR A 551 -0.51 9.97 -2.49
CA TYR A 551 0.67 9.10 -2.50
C TYR A 551 1.22 9.00 -3.92
N ASP A 552 2.51 9.31 -4.12
CA ASP A 552 3.28 8.87 -5.29
C ASP A 552 4.21 7.71 -4.93
N LEU A 553 3.85 6.51 -5.38
CA LEU A 553 4.60 5.27 -5.16
C LEU A 553 5.94 5.24 -5.88
N ASN A 554 6.21 6.15 -6.82
CA ASN A 554 7.50 6.27 -7.49
C ASN A 554 8.55 7.03 -6.64
N SER A 555 8.09 7.94 -5.78
CA SER A 555 8.93 8.73 -4.88
C SER A 555 9.08 8.07 -3.50
N GLU A 556 7.98 7.92 -2.75
CA GLU A 556 7.99 7.32 -1.41
C GLU A 556 6.76 6.41 -1.19
N VAL A 557 7.00 5.19 -0.72
CA VAL A 557 5.95 4.17 -0.53
C VAL A 557 5.47 4.09 0.93
N GLU A 558 6.21 4.71 1.86
CA GLU A 558 5.93 4.70 3.30
C GLU A 558 5.27 6.00 3.82
N VAL A 559 5.26 7.08 3.01
CA VAL A 559 4.74 8.41 3.40
C VAL A 559 3.94 9.04 2.25
N ALA A 560 2.78 9.62 2.57
CA ALA A 560 1.99 10.44 1.66
C ALA A 560 2.80 11.67 1.19
N SER A 561 2.95 11.81 -0.13
CA SER A 561 3.72 12.86 -0.80
C SER A 561 3.09 14.25 -0.64
N ALA A 562 1.78 14.32 -0.44
CA ALA A 562 1.10 15.50 0.09
C ALA A 562 -0.06 15.07 1.03
N SER A 563 -0.33 15.88 2.04
CA SER A 563 -1.47 15.70 2.96
C SER A 563 -2.09 17.06 3.27
N VAL A 564 -3.40 17.20 3.07
CA VAL A 564 -4.12 18.48 3.12
C VAL A 564 -5.35 18.35 4.01
N ALA A 565 -5.45 19.23 5.01
CA ALA A 565 -6.64 19.37 5.84
C ALA A 565 -7.72 20.15 5.07
N VAL A 566 -8.72 19.44 4.56
CA VAL A 566 -9.80 20.01 3.72
C VAL A 566 -10.94 20.55 4.57
N SER A 567 -11.28 19.84 5.64
CA SER A 567 -12.34 20.20 6.58
C SER A 567 -12.04 19.63 7.97
N ASN A 568 -12.72 20.14 8.99
CA ASN A 568 -12.69 19.58 10.35
C ASN A 568 -13.69 18.42 10.54
N LYS A 569 -14.09 17.76 9.44
CA LYS A 569 -15.01 16.61 9.42
C LYS A 569 -14.68 15.66 8.26
N ALA A 570 -15.04 14.40 8.45
CA ALA A 570 -14.87 13.31 7.48
C ALA A 570 -15.22 13.69 6.04
N ILE A 571 -14.35 13.28 5.13
CA ILE A 571 -14.59 13.25 3.69
C ILE A 571 -15.04 11.83 3.33
N ASN A 572 -16.21 11.69 2.72
CA ASN A 572 -16.84 10.40 2.50
C ASN A 572 -16.44 9.76 1.17
N LYS A 573 -16.22 10.55 0.11
CA LYS A 573 -15.86 10.07 -1.22
C LYS A 573 -14.96 11.03 -1.99
N LEU A 574 -14.16 10.44 -2.88
CA LEU A 574 -13.18 11.09 -3.74
C LEU A 574 -13.48 10.76 -5.21
N ALA A 575 -13.27 11.71 -6.12
CA ALA A 575 -13.34 11.45 -7.56
C ALA A 575 -12.28 12.26 -8.32
N TRP A 576 -11.53 11.60 -9.19
CA TRP A 576 -10.58 12.24 -10.10
C TRP A 576 -11.28 12.75 -11.36
N ASP A 577 -10.89 13.92 -11.85
CA ASP A 577 -11.19 14.34 -13.22
C ASP A 577 -10.38 13.49 -14.23
N LYS A 578 -10.92 13.37 -15.44
CA LYS A 578 -10.34 12.63 -16.57
C LYS A 578 -8.94 13.09 -16.95
N THR A 579 -8.55 14.33 -16.66
CA THR A 579 -7.19 14.85 -16.91
C THR A 579 -6.17 14.44 -15.85
N GLY A 580 -6.58 13.86 -14.72
CA GLY A 580 -5.71 13.56 -13.57
C GLY A 580 -5.25 14.78 -12.78
N ALA A 581 -5.46 16.01 -13.29
CA ALA A 581 -5.03 17.24 -12.62
C ALA A 581 -5.95 17.65 -11.44
N LYS A 582 -7.23 17.25 -11.44
CA LYS A 582 -8.21 17.70 -10.45
C LYS A 582 -8.88 16.57 -9.68
N VAL A 583 -9.19 16.84 -8.42
CA VAL A 583 -9.88 15.93 -7.50
C VAL A 583 -11.07 16.64 -6.88
N ALA A 584 -12.22 15.97 -6.86
CA ALA A 584 -13.41 16.39 -6.12
C ALA A 584 -13.56 15.53 -4.86
N LEU A 585 -13.85 16.19 -3.73
CA LEU A 585 -13.89 15.60 -2.39
C LEU A 585 -15.23 15.93 -1.73
N GLY A 586 -16.02 14.89 -1.42
CA GLY A 586 -17.35 15.02 -0.83
C GLY A 586 -17.31 15.02 0.69
N ALA A 587 -17.45 16.18 1.34
CA ALA A 587 -17.45 16.29 2.79
C ALA A 587 -18.81 15.90 3.42
N SER A 588 -18.74 15.37 4.64
CA SER A 588 -19.91 15.12 5.50
C SER A 588 -20.69 16.40 5.89
N ASP A 589 -20.10 17.59 5.69
CA ASP A 589 -20.75 18.91 5.84
C ASP A 589 -21.64 19.32 4.65
N GLY A 590 -21.75 18.50 3.60
CA GLY A 590 -22.46 18.83 2.37
C GLY A 590 -21.67 19.70 1.39
N ARG A 591 -20.44 20.06 1.76
CA ARG A 591 -19.51 20.81 0.90
C ARG A 591 -18.78 19.87 -0.05
N LEU A 592 -18.83 20.19 -1.34
CA LEU A 592 -18.03 19.52 -2.35
C LEU A 592 -16.81 20.40 -2.63
N HIS A 593 -15.63 19.94 -2.27
CA HIS A 593 -14.38 20.68 -2.47
C HIS A 593 -13.69 20.18 -3.74
N VAL A 594 -13.12 21.09 -4.55
CA VAL A 594 -12.30 20.74 -5.72
C VAL A 594 -10.90 21.26 -5.53
N TYR A 595 -9.93 20.35 -5.63
CA TYR A 595 -8.50 20.64 -5.57
C TYR A 595 -7.83 20.37 -6.92
N ASP A 596 -6.79 21.13 -7.21
CA ASP A 596 -5.84 20.90 -8.28
C ASP A 596 -4.57 20.27 -7.68
N VAL A 597 -4.07 19.22 -8.31
CA VAL A 597 -2.95 18.38 -7.87
C VAL A 597 -1.65 18.76 -8.63
N GLY A 598 -1.73 19.75 -9.53
CA GLY A 598 -0.57 20.34 -10.19
C GLY A 598 0.29 19.32 -10.93
N GLU A 599 1.61 19.45 -10.82
CA GLU A 599 2.57 18.59 -11.51
C GLU A 599 2.53 17.13 -11.03
N ILE A 600 2.09 16.85 -9.79
CA ILE A 600 1.99 15.48 -9.25
C ILE A 600 0.88 14.69 -9.96
N GLY A 601 -0.11 15.38 -10.55
CA GLY A 601 -1.18 14.75 -11.33
C GLY A 601 -0.79 14.32 -12.74
N GLN A 602 0.37 14.77 -13.27
CA GLN A 602 0.76 14.57 -14.67
C GLN A 602 2.01 13.68 -14.81
N PRO A 603 1.94 12.57 -15.59
CA PRO A 603 3.06 11.64 -15.70
C PRO A 603 4.21 12.15 -16.57
N LYS A 604 5.43 11.95 -16.09
CA LYS A 604 6.68 12.10 -16.83
C LYS A 604 6.99 10.81 -17.62
N GLN A 605 7.81 10.93 -18.66
CA GLN A 605 7.99 9.87 -19.66
C GLN A 605 8.49 8.51 -19.09
N ASP A 606 9.34 8.53 -18.07
CA ASP A 606 9.93 7.32 -17.48
C ASP A 606 9.10 6.67 -16.35
N GLU A 607 8.06 7.35 -15.84
CA GLU A 607 7.38 6.96 -14.59
C GLU A 607 6.60 5.64 -14.69
N TRP A 608 6.18 5.24 -15.90
CA TRP A 608 5.58 3.92 -16.16
C TRP A 608 6.57 2.77 -15.98
N ILE A 609 7.82 2.96 -16.43
CA ILE A 609 8.90 1.96 -16.32
C ILE A 609 9.42 1.92 -14.88
N HIS A 610 9.52 3.07 -14.22
CA HIS A 610 9.89 3.15 -12.81
C HIS A 610 8.83 2.51 -11.91
N PHE A 611 7.54 2.76 -12.17
CA PHE A 611 6.45 2.11 -11.42
C PHE A 611 6.43 0.59 -11.63
N GLN A 612 6.71 0.10 -12.85
CA GLN A 612 6.88 -1.34 -13.08
C GLN A 612 7.97 -1.92 -12.17
N ARG A 613 9.13 -1.26 -12.06
CA ARG A 613 10.23 -1.69 -11.19
C ARG A 613 9.85 -1.64 -9.71
N THR A 614 9.11 -0.63 -9.27
CA THR A 614 8.60 -0.52 -7.90
C THR A 614 7.60 -1.64 -7.59
N VAL A 615 6.65 -1.91 -8.49
CA VAL A 615 5.69 -3.02 -8.34
C VAL A 615 6.41 -4.37 -8.36
N GLU A 616 7.37 -4.60 -9.26
CA GLU A 616 8.20 -5.81 -9.25
C GLU A 616 9.03 -5.92 -7.97
N TYR A 617 9.56 -4.82 -7.43
CA TYR A 617 10.25 -4.81 -6.14
C TYR A 617 9.33 -5.17 -4.99
N GLN A 618 8.11 -4.62 -4.94
CA GLN A 618 7.12 -4.97 -3.90
C GLN A 618 6.62 -6.41 -4.03
N VAL A 619 6.36 -6.90 -5.25
CA VAL A 619 6.01 -8.31 -5.52
C VAL A 619 7.18 -9.23 -5.15
N ASN A 620 8.43 -8.84 -5.38
CA ASN A 620 9.60 -9.60 -4.93
C ASN A 620 9.79 -9.52 -3.40
N ARG A 621 9.48 -8.39 -2.75
CA ARG A 621 9.53 -8.23 -1.28
C ARG A 621 8.46 -9.08 -0.60
N ASP A 622 7.26 -9.11 -1.15
CA ASP A 622 6.17 -9.96 -0.71
C ASP A 622 6.42 -11.44 -1.07
N PHE A 623 6.93 -11.78 -2.25
CA PHE A 623 7.39 -13.14 -2.55
C PHE A 623 8.50 -13.59 -1.59
N ARG A 624 9.40 -12.69 -1.16
CA ARG A 624 10.39 -12.97 -0.11
C ARG A 624 9.76 -13.12 1.28
N ARG A 625 8.71 -12.37 1.63
CA ARG A 625 7.92 -12.57 2.87
C ARG A 625 7.13 -13.89 2.82
N ARG A 626 6.44 -14.20 1.73
CA ARG A 626 5.72 -15.47 1.53
C ARG A 626 6.67 -16.65 1.43
N ALA A 627 7.86 -16.51 0.85
CA ALA A 627 8.92 -17.51 0.92
C ALA A 627 9.43 -17.67 2.37
N CYS A 628 9.63 -16.58 3.12
CA CYS A 628 9.91 -16.64 4.56
C CYS A 628 8.80 -17.40 5.34
N THR A 629 7.54 -17.33 4.92
CA THR A 629 6.41 -18.04 5.57
C THR A 629 6.13 -19.45 5.03
N ILE A 630 6.46 -19.76 3.77
CA ILE A 630 6.05 -20.98 3.04
C ILE A 630 7.24 -21.85 2.59
N ALA A 631 8.44 -21.28 2.43
CA ALA A 631 9.68 -22.01 2.08
C ALA A 631 10.30 -22.80 3.26
N MET A 632 9.44 -23.38 4.11
CA MET A 632 9.75 -24.67 4.74
C MET A 632 9.76 -25.81 3.68
N CYS A 633 9.31 -25.55 2.45
CA CYS A 633 9.54 -26.41 1.29
C CYS A 633 10.88 -26.09 0.58
N ALA A 634 11.89 -26.94 0.80
CA ALA A 634 13.30 -26.69 0.45
C ALA A 634 13.68 -26.74 -1.05
N ARG A 635 12.73 -26.58 -1.99
CA ARG A 635 13.02 -26.70 -3.44
C ARG A 635 13.37 -25.38 -4.13
N ASP A 636 12.66 -24.29 -3.84
CA ASP A 636 12.84 -23.05 -4.62
C ASP A 636 14.10 -22.28 -4.18
N VAL A 637 14.42 -22.32 -2.89
CA VAL A 637 15.74 -21.91 -2.35
C VAL A 637 16.90 -22.63 -3.06
N GLN A 638 16.70 -23.90 -3.47
CA GLN A 638 17.68 -24.70 -4.20
C GLN A 638 17.90 -24.21 -5.65
N ILE A 639 16.98 -23.41 -6.19
CA ILE A 639 17.05 -22.77 -7.51
C ILE A 639 17.64 -21.37 -7.39
N GLU A 640 17.20 -20.55 -6.43
CA GLU A 640 17.75 -19.22 -6.16
C GLU A 640 19.28 -19.28 -5.87
N LEU A 641 19.69 -20.16 -4.95
CA LEU A 641 21.11 -20.34 -4.59
C LEU A 641 21.99 -20.80 -5.76
N ARG A 642 21.42 -21.52 -6.73
CA ARG A 642 22.12 -21.95 -7.96
C ARG A 642 22.16 -20.87 -9.05
N LYS A 643 21.33 -19.83 -8.96
CA LYS A 643 21.28 -18.71 -9.90
C LYS A 643 22.04 -17.47 -9.43
N GLY A 644 22.58 -17.48 -8.21
CA GLY A 644 23.28 -16.32 -7.64
C GLY A 644 22.37 -15.14 -7.31
N VAL A 645 21.07 -15.38 -7.10
CA VAL A 645 20.10 -14.33 -6.81
C VAL A 645 20.21 -13.91 -5.34
N VAL A 646 20.56 -12.65 -5.12
CA VAL A 646 20.84 -12.04 -3.81
C VAL A 646 19.60 -12.04 -2.90
N LEU A 647 19.64 -12.86 -1.85
CA LEU A 647 18.67 -12.92 -0.75
C LEU A 647 18.88 -11.74 0.22
N TYR A 648 18.58 -10.51 -0.21
CA TYR A 648 18.80 -9.27 0.56
C TYR A 648 20.16 -9.22 1.27
N PHE A 649 21.24 -9.43 0.50
CA PHE A 649 22.57 -9.06 0.97
C PHE A 649 22.61 -7.53 0.86
N ASP A 650 22.86 -6.81 1.96
CA ASP A 650 23.35 -5.44 1.85
C ASP A 650 24.76 -5.52 1.25
N SER A 651 24.83 -5.39 -0.07
CA SER A 651 26.07 -5.46 -0.82
C SER A 651 26.85 -4.16 -0.65
N TYR A 652 27.49 -4.00 0.52
CA TYR A 652 28.53 -3.00 0.73
C TYR A 652 29.49 -3.05 -0.47
N PRO A 653 29.81 -1.90 -1.10
CA PRO A 653 30.42 -1.89 -2.43
C PRO A 653 31.76 -2.63 -2.40
N PRO A 654 31.99 -3.60 -3.32
CA PRO A 654 33.23 -4.36 -3.33
C PRO A 654 34.42 -3.43 -3.51
N ALA A 655 35.51 -3.72 -2.80
CA ALA A 655 36.77 -3.02 -3.01
C ALA A 655 37.16 -3.14 -4.50
N LYS A 656 37.56 -2.00 -5.10
CA LYS A 656 37.82 -1.87 -6.55
C LYS A 656 38.66 -3.04 -7.07
N GLU A 657 38.26 -3.58 -8.22
CA GLU A 657 38.84 -4.80 -8.77
C GLU A 657 40.37 -4.79 -8.78
N SER A 658 40.96 -5.70 -8.01
CA SER A 658 42.39 -5.96 -7.99
C SER A 658 42.63 -7.39 -8.47
N ASN A 659 43.50 -7.49 -9.50
CA ASN A 659 43.92 -8.66 -10.26
C ASN A 659 43.44 -10.05 -9.77
N GLN A 660 42.73 -10.76 -10.65
CA GLN A 660 42.09 -12.06 -10.43
C GLN A 660 43.00 -13.15 -9.81
N ASN A 661 44.32 -13.02 -9.95
CA ASN A 661 45.33 -13.91 -9.35
C ASN A 661 45.35 -13.92 -7.80
N GLN A 662 44.65 -13.01 -7.10
CA GLN A 662 44.60 -13.00 -5.63
C GLN A 662 43.49 -13.88 -5.01
N ARG A 663 42.55 -14.41 -5.81
CA ARG A 663 41.35 -15.12 -5.29
C ARG A 663 41.59 -16.50 -4.66
N GLN A 664 42.80 -17.05 -4.67
CA GLN A 664 43.04 -18.44 -4.22
C GLN A 664 43.08 -18.65 -2.70
N ASN A 665 43.08 -17.59 -1.87
CA ASN A 665 43.25 -17.71 -0.41
C ASN A 665 42.24 -16.90 0.43
N SER A 666 41.26 -16.23 -0.18
CA SER A 666 40.28 -15.39 0.51
C SER A 666 39.07 -16.22 1.01
N PRO A 667 38.70 -16.19 2.30
CA PRO A 667 37.56 -16.93 2.84
C PRO A 667 36.22 -16.40 2.36
N ARG A 668 35.24 -17.30 2.18
CA ARG A 668 33.82 -16.94 2.05
C ARG A 668 33.24 -16.73 3.46
N ILE A 669 32.80 -15.51 3.76
CA ILE A 669 32.34 -15.13 5.11
C ILE A 669 30.86 -14.74 5.07
N ILE A 670 30.05 -15.35 5.94
CA ILE A 670 28.70 -14.89 6.27
C ILE A 670 28.71 -14.21 7.64
N HIS A 671 28.07 -13.05 7.74
CA HIS A 671 27.74 -12.38 8.99
C HIS A 671 26.25 -12.60 9.28
N TYR A 672 25.97 -13.39 10.31
CA TYR A 672 24.65 -13.86 10.71
C TYR A 672 24.14 -12.95 11.83
N ASN A 673 23.40 -11.90 11.46
CA ASN A 673 22.99 -10.84 12.37
C ASN A 673 21.83 -10.00 11.78
N SER A 674 20.91 -9.58 12.65
CA SER A 674 19.76 -8.71 12.31
C SER A 674 19.98 -7.23 12.67
N HIS A 675 20.96 -6.91 13.52
CA HIS A 675 21.16 -5.57 14.04
C HIS A 675 22.06 -4.70 13.14
N GLU A 676 21.46 -3.66 12.55
CA GLU A 676 22.09 -2.74 11.57
C GLU A 676 23.42 -2.13 12.07
N GLY A 677 23.49 -1.71 13.34
CA GLY A 677 24.71 -1.15 13.93
C GLY A 677 25.87 -2.15 13.91
N CYS A 678 25.60 -3.41 14.28
CA CYS A 678 26.58 -4.48 14.26
C CYS A 678 27.04 -4.81 12.82
N ASN A 679 26.12 -4.80 11.83
CA ASN A 679 26.47 -4.95 10.41
C ASN A 679 27.41 -3.83 9.93
N ASN A 680 27.12 -2.57 10.28
CA ASN A 680 27.95 -1.42 9.90
C ASN A 680 29.36 -1.49 10.52
N ASN A 681 29.46 -1.84 11.81
CA ASN A 681 30.75 -2.04 12.48
C ASN A 681 31.56 -3.18 11.86
N PHE A 682 30.93 -4.33 11.61
CA PHE A 682 31.59 -5.46 10.97
C PHE A 682 32.02 -5.12 9.54
N ALA A 683 31.18 -4.43 8.77
CA ALA A 683 31.54 -3.94 7.44
C ALA A 683 32.78 -3.02 7.44
N TYR A 684 32.91 -2.14 8.45
CA TYR A 684 34.11 -1.32 8.61
C TYR A 684 35.35 -2.18 8.92
N VAL A 685 35.27 -3.12 9.88
CA VAL A 685 36.35 -4.06 10.19
C VAL A 685 36.80 -4.83 8.95
N MET A 686 35.85 -5.44 8.24
CA MET A 686 36.10 -6.25 7.04
C MET A 686 36.74 -5.43 5.91
N LYS A 687 36.27 -4.19 5.70
CA LYS A 687 36.87 -3.23 4.78
C LYS A 687 38.30 -2.85 5.18
N SER A 688 38.57 -2.65 6.48
CA SER A 688 39.92 -2.32 6.99
C SER A 688 40.92 -3.46 6.79
N ILE A 689 40.49 -4.72 6.87
CA ILE A 689 41.33 -5.90 6.59
C ILE A 689 41.25 -6.39 5.13
N ASN A 690 40.58 -5.63 4.24
CA ASN A 690 40.41 -5.93 2.81
C ASN A 690 39.80 -7.34 2.55
N LEU A 691 38.78 -7.70 3.34
CA LEU A 691 37.95 -8.89 3.13
C LEU A 691 36.50 -8.50 2.81
N SER A 692 35.81 -9.38 2.11
CA SER A 692 34.38 -9.23 1.75
C SER A 692 33.53 -10.24 2.51
N PHE A 693 32.31 -9.88 2.86
CA PHE A 693 31.37 -10.73 3.59
C PHE A 693 29.95 -10.64 3.01
N THR A 694 29.08 -11.54 3.43
CA THR A 694 27.65 -11.59 3.12
C THR A 694 26.84 -11.42 4.40
N ALA A 695 25.94 -10.43 4.46
CA ALA A 695 25.00 -10.34 5.57
C ALA A 695 23.86 -11.37 5.41
N PHE A 696 23.47 -12.04 6.49
CA PHE A 696 22.28 -12.89 6.58
C PHE A 696 21.47 -12.48 7.81
N ASN A 697 20.20 -12.12 7.61
CA ASN A 697 19.32 -11.63 8.67
C ASN A 697 18.51 -12.80 9.29
N PRO A 698 18.76 -13.19 10.56
CA PRO A 698 18.11 -14.34 11.18
C PRO A 698 16.64 -14.13 11.56
N SER A 699 16.12 -12.89 11.57
CA SER A 699 14.69 -12.62 11.84
C SER A 699 13.74 -13.31 10.84
N VAL A 700 14.25 -13.67 9.67
CA VAL A 700 13.60 -14.49 8.63
C VAL A 700 13.26 -15.92 9.13
N LEU A 701 13.89 -16.40 10.21
CA LEU A 701 13.68 -17.76 10.74
C LEU A 701 12.62 -17.83 11.86
N GLY A 702 12.23 -16.68 12.43
CA GLY A 702 11.23 -16.53 13.47
C GLY A 702 11.64 -15.51 14.54
N ASN A 703 10.94 -15.57 15.68
CA ASN A 703 11.22 -14.73 16.85
C ASN A 703 12.62 -15.01 17.43
N GLN A 704 13.23 -13.98 18.03
CA GLN A 704 14.47 -14.09 18.82
C GLN A 704 14.38 -15.17 19.90
N GLY A 705 15.54 -15.71 20.31
CA GLY A 705 15.66 -16.68 21.41
C GLY A 705 15.21 -18.08 21.01
N MET A 706 15.75 -18.61 19.91
CA MET A 706 15.25 -19.82 19.28
C MET A 706 15.34 -21.08 20.18
N SER A 707 14.21 -21.75 20.39
CA SER A 707 14.15 -23.02 21.13
C SER A 707 14.72 -24.22 20.36
N GLN A 708 15.19 -25.25 21.07
CA GLN A 708 15.74 -26.48 20.47
C GLN A 708 14.78 -27.10 19.45
N LYS A 709 13.49 -27.25 19.78
CA LYS A 709 12.51 -27.90 18.90
C LYS A 709 12.33 -27.17 17.55
N ARG A 710 12.58 -25.85 17.50
CA ARG A 710 12.56 -25.06 16.26
C ARG A 710 13.87 -25.19 15.48
N ALA A 711 15.00 -25.19 16.18
CA ALA A 711 16.30 -25.42 15.56
C ALA A 711 16.40 -26.84 14.94
N ASP A 712 15.91 -27.87 15.63
CA ASP A 712 15.77 -29.25 15.12
C ASP A 712 14.98 -29.31 13.80
N GLN A 713 13.93 -28.50 13.65
CA GLN A 713 13.17 -28.42 12.38
C GLN A 713 14.05 -27.81 11.28
N ILE A 714 14.69 -26.67 11.53
CA ILE A 714 15.48 -25.92 10.53
C ILE A 714 16.68 -26.76 10.04
N ILE A 715 17.30 -27.57 10.92
CA ILE A 715 18.32 -28.54 10.54
C ILE A 715 17.75 -29.59 9.58
N ARG A 716 16.58 -30.19 9.89
CA ARG A 716 15.91 -31.20 9.05
C ARG A 716 15.43 -30.64 7.69
N HIS A 717 15.12 -29.34 7.61
CA HIS A 717 14.81 -28.67 6.34
C HIS A 717 16.05 -28.41 5.46
N GLY A 718 17.26 -28.68 5.95
CA GLY A 718 18.51 -28.61 5.17
C GLY A 718 19.11 -27.21 5.01
N LEU A 719 18.47 -26.16 5.55
CA LEU A 719 18.95 -24.77 5.44
C LEU A 719 20.36 -24.61 6.03
N VAL A 720 20.62 -25.22 7.19
CA VAL A 720 21.94 -25.14 7.86
C VAL A 720 23.05 -25.74 6.98
N ARG A 721 22.76 -26.83 6.27
CA ARG A 721 23.71 -27.45 5.33
C ARG A 721 24.01 -26.52 4.16
N GLN A 722 22.99 -25.89 3.57
CA GLN A 722 23.18 -24.90 2.49
C GLN A 722 24.00 -23.68 2.95
N LEU A 723 23.74 -23.15 4.15
CA LEU A 723 24.53 -22.07 4.73
C LEU A 723 26.00 -22.49 4.91
N CYS A 724 26.26 -23.66 5.49
CA CYS A 724 27.62 -24.13 5.74
C CYS A 724 28.38 -24.59 4.49
N ASP A 725 27.69 -25.09 3.45
CA ASP A 725 28.28 -25.34 2.14
C ASP A 725 28.65 -24.02 1.42
N SER A 726 27.91 -22.93 1.67
CA SER A 726 28.10 -21.62 1.04
C SER A 726 29.23 -20.78 1.64
N ALA A 727 29.63 -21.02 2.90
CA ALA A 727 30.58 -20.19 3.65
C ALA A 727 31.66 -21.01 4.37
N ASP A 728 32.90 -20.51 4.36
CA ASP A 728 34.03 -21.11 5.07
C ASP A 728 34.06 -20.67 6.55
N VAL A 729 33.61 -19.43 6.81
CA VAL A 729 33.43 -18.86 8.15
C VAL A 729 32.03 -18.23 8.27
N ILE A 730 31.35 -18.47 9.40
CA ILE A 730 30.11 -17.79 9.77
C ILE A 730 30.37 -17.04 11.08
N VAL A 731 30.19 -15.72 11.07
CA VAL A 731 30.29 -14.84 12.24
C VAL A 731 28.88 -14.54 12.73
N VAL A 732 28.59 -14.84 14.00
CA VAL A 732 27.30 -14.57 14.65
C VAL A 732 27.48 -13.43 15.64
N SER A 733 26.63 -12.40 15.55
CA SER A 733 26.69 -11.20 16.41
C SER A 733 25.32 -10.84 16.96
N ASP A 734 25.28 -9.95 17.96
CA ASP A 734 24.09 -9.48 18.67
C ASP A 734 23.31 -10.60 19.39
N THR A 735 22.46 -11.34 18.67
CA THR A 735 21.59 -12.38 19.24
C THR A 735 22.09 -13.78 18.89
N ILE A 736 23.14 -14.24 19.58
CA ILE A 736 23.71 -15.60 19.42
C ILE A 736 22.68 -16.75 19.48
N PRO A 737 21.63 -16.71 20.34
CA PRO A 737 20.60 -17.73 20.39
C PRO A 737 19.86 -17.99 19.06
N ASP A 738 19.85 -17.03 18.14
CA ASP A 738 19.17 -17.19 16.84
C ASP A 738 20.01 -18.03 15.87
N ALA A 739 21.30 -18.23 16.16
CA ALA A 739 22.19 -19.15 15.44
C ALA A 739 22.12 -20.59 15.96
N ARG A 740 21.26 -20.90 16.94
CA ARG A 740 21.11 -22.25 17.51
C ARG A 740 20.96 -23.40 16.49
N PRO A 741 20.32 -23.26 15.32
CA PRO A 741 20.33 -24.32 14.29
C PRO A 741 21.74 -24.69 13.82
N ILE A 742 22.63 -23.70 13.68
CA ILE A 742 24.02 -23.90 13.27
C ILE A 742 24.80 -24.57 14.40
N LEU A 743 24.61 -24.10 15.64
CA LEU A 743 25.30 -24.60 16.82
C LEU A 743 24.90 -26.03 17.21
N GLN A 744 23.61 -26.38 17.13
CA GLN A 744 23.14 -27.76 17.34
C GLN A 744 23.57 -28.70 16.22
N SER A 745 23.66 -28.20 14.98
CA SER A 745 24.21 -28.97 13.85
C SER A 745 25.67 -29.38 14.08
N LEU A 746 26.52 -28.54 14.69
CA LEU A 746 27.92 -28.91 15.01
C LEU A 746 28.01 -30.17 15.91
N VAL A 747 27.08 -30.33 16.86
CA VAL A 747 27.04 -31.45 17.80
C VAL A 747 26.12 -32.59 17.33
N SER A 748 25.49 -32.45 16.14
CA SER A 748 24.66 -33.51 15.56
C SER A 748 25.45 -34.81 15.43
N SER A 749 24.87 -35.93 15.88
CA SER A 749 25.47 -37.26 15.77
C SER A 749 25.54 -37.74 14.31
N ASP A 750 24.65 -37.25 13.46
CA ASP A 750 24.62 -37.51 12.02
C ASP A 750 25.65 -36.65 11.25
N PRO A 751 26.58 -37.24 10.48
CA PRO A 751 27.51 -36.49 9.63
C PRO A 751 26.84 -35.69 8.51
N GLU A 752 25.67 -36.09 7.99
CA GLU A 752 25.01 -35.43 6.86
C GLU A 752 24.31 -34.10 7.23
N THR A 753 24.01 -33.89 8.51
CA THR A 753 23.44 -32.64 9.04
C THR A 753 24.46 -31.74 9.74
N ARG A 754 25.73 -32.16 9.83
CA ARG A 754 26.77 -31.44 10.57
C ARG A 754 27.44 -30.32 9.75
N CYS A 755 27.40 -29.10 10.28
CA CYS A 755 28.01 -27.92 9.67
C CYS A 755 29.53 -28.09 9.49
N THR A 756 30.01 -27.73 8.31
CA THR A 756 31.41 -27.84 7.86
C THR A 756 32.24 -26.59 8.14
N SER A 757 31.63 -25.40 8.16
CA SER A 757 32.27 -24.10 8.37
C SER A 757 32.97 -23.95 9.73
N LYS A 758 33.73 -22.87 9.89
CA LYS A 758 34.16 -22.35 11.20
C LYS A 758 33.16 -21.30 11.69
N ILE A 759 32.87 -21.28 12.99
CA ILE A 759 31.91 -20.37 13.60
C ILE A 759 32.66 -19.39 14.52
N VAL A 760 32.37 -18.09 14.40
CA VAL A 760 32.74 -17.06 15.37
C VAL A 760 31.49 -16.63 16.11
N LEU A 761 31.56 -16.60 17.45
CA LEU A 761 30.52 -16.06 18.31
C LEU A 761 30.99 -14.73 18.89
N GLU A 762 30.43 -13.63 18.40
CA GLU A 762 30.68 -12.26 18.87
C GLU A 762 29.64 -11.91 19.94
N MET A 763 30.01 -12.08 21.20
CA MET A 763 29.19 -11.73 22.36
C MET A 763 29.18 -10.21 22.51
N THR A 764 28.13 -9.56 21.97
CA THR A 764 27.90 -8.12 22.09
C THR A 764 26.73 -7.74 23.01
N ASN A 765 25.79 -8.67 23.22
CA ASN A 765 24.61 -8.51 24.08
C ASN A 765 24.10 -9.87 24.60
N ARG A 766 24.68 -10.37 25.70
CA ARG A 766 24.32 -11.61 26.41
C ARG A 766 24.19 -12.85 25.53
N PHE A 767 25.15 -13.77 25.62
CA PHE A 767 25.14 -15.05 24.89
C PHE A 767 23.85 -15.88 25.04
N ASP A 768 23.04 -15.63 26.08
CA ASP A 768 21.81 -16.34 26.45
C ASP A 768 20.50 -15.52 26.28
N TRP A 769 20.55 -14.38 25.58
CA TRP A 769 19.42 -13.44 25.47
C TRP A 769 18.09 -14.09 25.01
N TYR A 770 17.02 -13.81 25.75
CA TYR A 770 15.61 -14.19 25.45
C TYR A 770 15.32 -15.71 25.35
N ILE A 771 16.24 -16.58 25.76
CA ILE A 771 16.04 -18.04 25.75
C ILE A 771 14.98 -18.50 26.77
N ARG A 772 14.25 -19.56 26.38
CA ARG A 772 13.16 -20.17 27.17
C ARG A 772 13.51 -21.56 27.72
N ASP A 773 14.45 -22.24 27.09
CA ASP A 773 14.96 -23.60 27.37
C ASP A 773 16.47 -23.52 27.70
N ALA A 774 16.76 -22.90 28.85
CA ALA A 774 18.11 -22.48 29.24
C ALA A 774 19.04 -23.66 29.59
N ARG A 775 18.56 -24.74 30.21
CA ARG A 775 19.38 -25.93 30.52
C ARG A 775 19.95 -26.54 29.25
N GLU A 776 19.09 -26.77 28.27
CA GLU A 776 19.41 -27.36 26.97
C GLU A 776 20.35 -26.45 26.16
N TYR A 777 20.22 -25.12 26.30
CA TYR A 777 21.10 -24.17 25.66
C TYR A 777 22.47 -24.03 26.35
N TYR A 778 22.52 -23.94 27.67
CA TYR A 778 23.79 -23.88 28.42
C TYR A 778 24.62 -25.15 28.24
N ARG A 779 23.96 -26.32 28.18
CA ARG A 779 24.61 -27.58 27.84
C ARG A 779 25.21 -27.54 26.43
N LEU A 780 24.46 -27.05 25.45
CA LEU A 780 24.97 -26.86 24.08
C LEU A 780 26.17 -25.90 24.05
N MET A 781 26.13 -24.79 24.78
CA MET A 781 27.25 -23.83 24.84
C MET A 781 28.51 -24.48 25.44
N TRP A 782 28.36 -25.29 26.49
CA TRP A 782 29.46 -26.07 27.04
C TRP A 782 29.96 -27.14 26.06
N GLU A 783 29.08 -27.88 25.37
CA GLU A 783 29.44 -28.88 24.36
C GLU A 783 30.27 -28.25 23.21
N ILE A 784 29.85 -27.10 22.66
CA ILE A 784 30.60 -26.41 21.58
C ILE A 784 31.88 -25.71 22.06
N SER A 785 31.96 -25.26 23.32
CA SER A 785 33.15 -24.61 23.88
C SER A 785 34.41 -25.48 23.82
N ARG A 786 34.21 -26.81 23.74
CA ARG A 786 35.24 -27.84 23.68
C ARG A 786 35.73 -28.12 22.25
N MET A 787 35.29 -27.33 21.25
CA MET A 787 35.65 -27.48 19.83
C MET A 787 36.51 -26.30 19.31
N PRO A 788 37.73 -26.05 19.84
CA PRO A 788 38.50 -24.83 19.57
C PRO A 788 39.02 -24.67 18.14
N GLU A 789 38.94 -25.70 17.30
CA GLU A 789 39.27 -25.63 15.86
C GLU A 789 38.05 -25.26 14.98
N LYS A 790 36.85 -25.25 15.58
CA LYS A 790 35.57 -24.99 14.92
C LYS A 790 34.86 -23.76 15.46
N VAL A 791 34.89 -23.51 16.76
CA VAL A 791 34.16 -22.42 17.42
C VAL A 791 35.14 -21.48 18.12
N TYR A 792 35.08 -20.20 17.75
CA TYR A 792 35.94 -19.13 18.24
C TYR A 792 35.07 -18.10 18.96
N PHE A 793 35.48 -17.68 20.17
CA PHE A 793 34.72 -16.74 20.99
C PHE A 793 35.35 -15.35 20.96
N VAL A 794 34.52 -14.35 20.70
CA VAL A 794 34.84 -12.91 20.73
C VAL A 794 33.86 -12.23 21.69
N ALA A 795 34.31 -11.21 22.40
CA ALA A 795 33.45 -10.37 23.24
C ALA A 795 33.81 -8.88 23.09
N ASN A 796 32.82 -8.01 23.21
CA ASN A 796 33.05 -6.56 23.36
C ASN A 796 33.55 -6.19 24.76
N ASN A 797 33.10 -6.93 25.78
CA ASN A 797 33.31 -6.66 27.20
C ASN A 797 33.76 -7.94 27.94
N PRO A 798 34.69 -7.86 28.92
CA PRO A 798 35.17 -9.04 29.65
C PRO A 798 34.08 -9.77 30.47
N LEU A 799 33.00 -9.11 30.88
CA LEU A 799 31.91 -9.72 31.64
C LEU A 799 31.14 -10.80 30.86
N GLU A 800 31.13 -10.76 29.53
CA GLU A 800 30.49 -11.82 28.73
C GLU A 800 31.23 -13.17 28.87
N SER A 801 32.58 -13.13 28.90
CA SER A 801 33.42 -14.29 29.24
C SER A 801 33.10 -14.83 30.64
N ARG A 802 32.92 -13.92 31.61
CA ARG A 802 32.59 -14.27 32.99
C ARG A 802 31.23 -14.93 33.10
N HIS A 803 30.22 -14.32 32.49
CA HIS A 803 28.85 -14.76 32.53
C HIS A 803 28.67 -16.12 31.83
N LEU A 804 29.31 -16.31 30.67
CA LEU A 804 29.39 -17.61 30.01
C LEU A 804 30.00 -18.68 30.92
N THR A 805 31.11 -18.37 31.60
CA THR A 805 31.78 -19.28 32.54
C THR A 805 30.86 -19.67 33.71
N ASP A 806 30.24 -18.69 34.37
CA ASP A 806 29.45 -18.92 35.59
C ASP A 806 28.04 -19.51 35.34
N GLN A 807 27.52 -19.43 34.11
CA GLN A 807 26.27 -20.12 33.72
C GLN A 807 26.49 -21.54 33.16
N THR A 808 27.59 -21.78 32.42
CA THR A 808 27.78 -23.02 31.64
C THR A 808 28.89 -23.95 32.16
N MET A 809 29.73 -23.47 33.08
CA MET A 809 30.97 -24.14 33.54
C MET A 809 32.07 -24.31 32.46
N ALA A 810 31.90 -23.69 31.29
CA ALA A 810 32.91 -23.68 30.22
C ALA A 810 34.00 -22.60 30.43
N THR A 811 35.24 -22.85 30.01
CA THR A 811 36.29 -21.80 29.96
C THR A 811 36.97 -21.70 28.58
N PRO A 812 36.24 -21.21 27.56
CA PRO A 812 36.79 -21.01 26.22
C PRO A 812 37.89 -19.93 26.21
N ARG A 813 38.66 -19.88 25.11
CA ARG A 813 39.53 -18.74 24.80
C ARG A 813 38.68 -17.63 24.19
N VAL A 814 38.50 -16.52 24.90
CA VAL A 814 37.72 -15.36 24.43
C VAL A 814 38.67 -14.23 24.00
N ARG A 815 38.53 -13.72 22.78
CA ARG A 815 39.20 -12.48 22.34
C ARG A 815 38.37 -11.27 22.74
N LEU A 816 38.97 -10.29 23.41
CA LEU A 816 38.33 -9.00 23.66
C LEU A 816 38.55 -8.09 22.44
N LEU A 817 37.51 -7.90 21.61
CA LEU A 817 37.54 -7.03 20.43
C LEU A 817 36.43 -6.00 20.58
N ARG A 818 36.79 -4.73 20.72
CA ARG A 818 35.80 -3.66 20.89
C ARG A 818 35.28 -3.18 19.52
N PRO A 819 34.04 -2.65 19.45
CA PRO A 819 33.55 -1.92 18.28
C PRO A 819 34.50 -0.81 17.85
N VAL A 820 34.52 -0.49 16.56
CA VAL A 820 35.43 0.49 15.96
C VAL A 820 34.92 1.93 16.06
N GLY A 821 33.63 2.11 16.32
CA GLY A 821 33.00 3.43 16.51
C GLY A 821 32.62 4.17 15.22
N GLU A 822 32.70 3.54 14.04
CA GLU A 822 32.14 4.13 12.82
C GLU A 822 30.60 4.04 12.83
N SER A 823 29.95 5.12 12.41
CA SER A 823 28.49 5.25 12.40
C SER A 823 28.02 5.74 11.03
N ALA A 824 27.12 4.97 10.41
CA ALA A 824 26.56 5.25 9.09
C ALA A 824 25.51 6.39 9.08
N VAL A 825 25.06 6.84 10.26
CA VAL A 825 24.01 7.86 10.37
C VAL A 825 24.53 9.23 9.90
N PRO A 826 23.86 9.90 8.93
CA PRO A 826 24.28 11.21 8.43
C PRO A 826 24.07 12.31 9.46
N ALA A 827 25.02 13.25 9.52
CA ALA A 827 25.01 14.35 10.46
C ALA A 827 23.99 15.44 10.07
N GLN A 828 22.93 15.59 10.86
CA GLN A 828 22.00 16.72 10.82
C GLN A 828 22.63 18.00 11.39
N ASP A 829 22.13 19.17 11.00
CA ASP A 829 22.55 20.45 11.54
C ASP A 829 21.72 20.93 12.73
N VAL A 830 22.42 21.61 13.64
CA VAL A 830 21.89 22.01 14.96
C VAL A 830 21.92 23.53 15.05
N SER A 831 20.78 24.13 15.38
CA SER A 831 20.62 25.57 15.57
C SER A 831 21.54 26.10 16.66
N TRP A 832 22.00 27.35 16.56
CA TRP A 832 22.95 27.96 17.51
C TRP A 832 22.46 27.86 18.97
N HIS A 833 21.14 27.99 19.19
CA HIS A 833 20.51 27.86 20.50
C HIS A 833 20.59 26.42 21.04
N ASN A 834 20.33 25.42 20.20
CA ASN A 834 20.38 24.02 20.63
C ASN A 834 21.84 23.56 20.90
N ARG A 835 22.85 24.18 20.29
CA ARG A 835 24.27 23.88 20.56
C ARG A 835 24.69 24.23 21.99
N SER A 836 24.07 25.21 22.65
CA SER A 836 24.40 25.55 24.04
C SER A 836 23.72 24.64 25.08
N LEU A 837 22.74 23.83 24.65
CA LEU A 837 22.03 22.89 25.51
C LEU A 837 22.73 21.52 25.56
N ALA A 838 22.52 20.80 26.66
CA ALA A 838 22.83 19.37 26.74
C ALA A 838 21.62 18.53 26.31
N ILE A 839 21.90 17.34 25.80
CA ILE A 839 20.90 16.42 25.24
C ILE A 839 20.96 15.07 25.97
N VAL A 840 19.81 14.50 26.30
CA VAL A 840 19.67 13.27 27.10
C VAL A 840 18.71 12.30 26.41
N ARG A 841 18.98 10.99 26.51
CA ARG A 841 18.05 9.94 26.07
C ARG A 841 17.55 9.18 27.30
N LEU A 842 16.24 9.19 27.51
CA LEU A 842 15.56 8.53 28.64
C LEU A 842 14.32 7.85 28.09
N ASP A 843 14.44 6.55 27.79
CA ASP A 843 13.42 5.80 27.03
C ASP A 843 12.31 5.24 27.94
N LYS A 844 12.66 4.78 29.15
CA LYS A 844 11.72 4.27 30.16
C LYS A 844 11.72 5.07 31.46
N GLU A 845 12.60 6.06 31.57
CA GLU A 845 13.10 6.59 32.84
C GLU A 845 12.49 7.96 33.12
N GLU A 846 11.16 8.01 33.17
CA GLU A 846 10.43 9.26 33.38
C GLU A 846 10.69 9.90 34.75
N GLY A 847 10.97 9.09 35.78
CA GLY A 847 11.22 9.57 37.13
C GLY A 847 12.44 10.49 37.20
N ILE A 848 13.58 10.06 36.65
CA ILE A 848 14.80 10.88 36.63
C ILE A 848 14.67 12.09 35.69
N TYR A 849 13.89 11.98 34.61
CA TYR A 849 13.59 13.15 33.76
C TYR A 849 12.77 14.21 34.50
N LYS A 850 11.71 13.80 35.21
CA LYS A 850 10.86 14.70 36.01
C LYS A 850 11.67 15.36 37.13
N LEU A 851 12.52 14.60 37.83
CA LEU A 851 13.43 15.15 38.84
C LEU A 851 14.41 16.19 38.25
N MET A 852 14.97 15.94 37.07
CA MET A 852 15.80 16.93 36.36
C MET A 852 15.02 18.19 35.96
N GLN A 853 13.73 18.07 35.59
CA GLN A 853 12.86 19.21 35.31
C GLN A 853 12.50 20.00 36.58
N GLU A 854 12.18 19.32 37.68
CA GLU A 854 11.86 19.93 38.98
C GLU A 854 13.07 20.67 39.57
N MET A 855 14.28 20.12 39.41
CA MET A 855 15.53 20.81 39.73
C MET A 855 15.88 21.95 38.75
N GLY A 856 15.10 22.15 37.68
CA GLY A 856 15.29 23.21 36.69
C GLY A 856 16.55 23.03 35.85
N ILE A 857 16.87 21.80 35.42
CA ILE A 857 18.02 21.49 34.56
C ILE A 857 17.57 21.49 33.09
N ASN A 858 17.98 22.51 32.33
CA ASN A 858 17.58 22.68 30.92
C ASN A 858 18.28 21.65 30.01
N VAL A 859 17.60 20.54 29.71
CA VAL A 859 18.08 19.47 28.81
C VAL A 859 17.06 19.12 27.73
N VAL A 860 17.55 18.84 26.52
CA VAL A 860 16.75 18.33 25.40
C VAL A 860 16.56 16.82 25.55
N ARG A 861 15.31 16.33 25.65
CA ARG A 861 15.02 14.89 25.68
C ARG A 861 14.88 14.34 24.25
N ILE A 862 15.67 13.33 23.92
CA ILE A 862 15.38 12.43 22.79
C ILE A 862 14.45 11.34 23.31
N ASN A 863 13.22 11.27 22.80
CA ASN A 863 12.34 10.15 23.01
C ASN A 863 12.77 9.00 22.10
N GLY A 864 13.02 7.80 22.64
CA GLY A 864 13.56 6.63 21.90
C GLY A 864 12.68 6.02 20.80
N GLY A 865 11.57 6.67 20.42
CA GLY A 865 10.76 6.28 19.28
C GLY A 865 11.23 6.94 17.98
N PHE A 866 11.32 6.14 16.92
CA PHE A 866 11.77 6.46 15.56
C PHE A 866 13.29 6.62 15.38
N ARG A 867 13.87 5.81 14.48
CA ARG A 867 15.25 5.96 14.00
C ARG A 867 15.40 7.33 13.31
N GLY A 868 16.59 7.93 13.38
CA GLY A 868 16.94 9.13 12.60
C GLY A 868 16.77 10.50 13.29
N ARG A 869 15.92 10.67 14.32
CA ARG A 869 15.61 12.00 14.91
C ARG A 869 16.71 12.70 15.73
N TYR A 870 17.95 12.18 15.76
CA TYR A 870 19.08 12.83 16.47
C TYR A 870 20.37 12.98 15.64
N GLY A 871 20.38 12.62 14.36
CA GLY A 871 21.51 12.82 13.45
C GLY A 871 22.80 12.03 13.77
N GLY A 872 22.74 11.04 14.67
CA GLY A 872 23.90 10.21 14.99
C GLY A 872 24.97 10.91 15.84
N PRO A 873 26.12 10.26 16.08
CA PRO A 873 27.15 10.76 16.99
C PRO A 873 27.80 12.06 16.46
N LYS A 874 27.92 12.20 15.14
CA LYS A 874 28.43 13.40 14.45
C LYS A 874 27.51 14.63 14.63
N THR A 875 26.23 14.42 14.98
CA THR A 875 25.31 15.49 15.40
C THR A 875 25.32 15.70 16.91
N LEU A 876 25.43 14.64 17.73
CA LEU A 876 25.62 14.78 19.18
C LEU A 876 26.88 15.61 19.51
N ALA A 877 27.94 15.49 18.71
CA ALA A 877 29.15 16.31 18.82
C ALA A 877 28.89 17.83 18.61
N LYS A 878 27.77 18.24 18.01
CA LYS A 878 27.40 19.67 17.84
C LYS A 878 26.72 20.25 19.10
N TYR A 879 26.27 19.44 20.05
CA TYR A 879 25.67 19.88 21.33
C TYR A 879 26.74 20.17 22.40
N ARG A 880 26.36 20.87 23.48
CA ARG A 880 27.26 21.18 24.60
C ARG A 880 27.78 19.92 25.29
N ALA A 881 26.87 18.98 25.58
CA ALA A 881 27.16 17.67 26.14
C ALA A 881 26.05 16.66 25.79
N PHE A 882 26.41 15.38 25.73
CA PHE A 882 25.44 14.27 25.78
C PHE A 882 25.41 13.69 27.21
N ILE A 883 24.23 13.45 27.76
CA ILE A 883 24.05 12.84 29.09
C ILE A 883 23.58 11.40 28.88
N GLU A 884 24.35 10.44 29.39
CA GLU A 884 24.12 9.00 29.22
C GLU A 884 23.91 8.31 30.57
N PHE A 885 22.75 7.68 30.73
CA PHE A 885 22.49 6.70 31.77
C PHE A 885 22.66 5.30 31.15
N PRO A 886 23.68 4.52 31.55
CA PRO A 886 23.90 3.18 31.01
C PRO A 886 22.74 2.24 31.33
N TYR A 887 22.31 1.45 30.34
CA TYR A 887 21.28 0.40 30.46
C TYR A 887 21.80 -1.01 30.12
N GLN A 888 23.06 -1.09 29.67
CA GLN A 888 23.86 -2.29 29.41
C GLN A 888 25.30 -2.04 29.87
N VAL A 889 26.08 -3.09 30.14
CA VAL A 889 27.47 -2.97 30.61
C VAL A 889 28.45 -2.41 29.57
N SER A 890 28.07 -2.51 28.29
CA SER A 890 28.75 -1.99 27.12
C SER A 890 27.72 -1.69 26.04
N THR A 891 27.90 -0.65 25.23
CA THR A 891 27.03 -0.32 24.10
C THR A 891 27.85 0.11 22.89
N MET A 892 27.37 -0.15 21.67
CA MET A 892 28.04 0.36 20.46
C MET A 892 28.10 1.88 20.43
N LYS A 893 27.02 2.52 20.91
CA LYS A 893 26.89 3.97 20.99
C LYS A 893 28.00 4.63 21.80
N LEU A 894 28.45 4.03 22.92
CA LEU A 894 29.55 4.56 23.71
C LEU A 894 30.80 4.78 22.84
N TYR A 895 31.14 3.80 22.01
CA TYR A 895 32.30 3.84 21.12
C TYR A 895 32.11 4.80 19.94
N GLU A 896 30.90 4.82 19.34
CA GLU A 896 30.54 5.80 18.31
C GLU A 896 30.63 7.25 18.82
N ASN A 897 30.19 7.51 20.05
CA ASN A 897 30.28 8.81 20.71
C ASN A 897 31.75 9.23 20.92
N ILE A 898 32.60 8.33 21.43
CA ILE A 898 34.03 8.62 21.67
C ILE A 898 34.77 8.85 20.34
N ALA A 899 34.52 8.02 19.32
CA ALA A 899 35.12 8.14 17.99
C ALA A 899 34.72 9.44 17.27
N ALA A 900 33.54 9.99 17.56
CA ALA A 900 33.07 11.27 17.04
C ALA A 900 33.41 12.49 17.93
N GLY A 901 34.08 12.30 19.07
CA GLY A 901 34.46 13.39 19.99
C GLY A 901 33.28 13.98 20.80
N VAL A 902 32.25 13.19 21.10
CA VAL A 902 31.09 13.62 21.88
C VAL A 902 31.44 13.71 23.37
N VAL A 903 31.38 14.93 23.92
CA VAL A 903 31.52 15.17 25.37
C VAL A 903 30.36 14.48 26.10
N THR A 904 30.67 13.36 26.76
CA THR A 904 29.66 12.48 27.37
C THR A 904 29.74 12.51 28.90
N LEU A 905 28.60 12.82 29.53
CA LEU A 905 28.38 12.88 30.98
C LEU A 905 27.68 11.60 31.44
N VAL A 906 28.27 10.90 32.42
CA VAL A 906 27.79 9.62 32.97
C VAL A 906 27.71 9.73 34.49
N PRO A 907 26.74 9.11 35.20
CA PRO A 907 26.77 9.03 36.65
C PRO A 907 28.09 8.43 37.17
N SER A 908 28.58 8.86 38.33
CA SER A 908 29.71 8.19 38.99
C SER A 908 29.35 6.73 39.35
N PRO A 909 30.33 5.82 39.55
CA PRO A 909 30.01 4.43 39.91
C PRO A 909 29.17 4.29 41.18
N ARG A 910 29.34 5.23 42.14
CA ARG A 910 28.54 5.29 43.36
C ARG A 910 27.12 5.73 43.07
N LEU A 911 26.94 6.86 42.38
CA LEU A 911 25.62 7.38 42.03
C LEU A 911 24.85 6.37 41.17
N PHE A 912 25.53 5.75 40.19
CA PHE A 912 24.94 4.75 39.32
C PHE A 912 24.41 3.54 40.10
N LYS A 913 25.22 2.98 41.00
CA LYS A 913 24.79 1.87 41.87
C LYS A 913 23.60 2.29 42.74
N GLU A 914 23.63 3.46 43.35
CA GLU A 914 22.54 3.96 44.18
C GLU A 914 21.23 4.20 43.40
N LEU A 915 21.30 4.66 42.15
CA LEU A 915 20.15 4.83 41.27
C LEU A 915 19.55 3.48 40.81
N VAL A 916 20.38 2.45 40.60
CA VAL A 916 19.92 1.08 40.28
C VAL A 916 19.35 0.39 41.52
N ASP A 917 20.03 0.44 42.67
CA ASP A 917 19.58 -0.14 43.95
C ASP A 917 18.24 0.46 44.42
N LYS A 918 17.93 1.71 44.03
CA LYS A 918 16.66 2.42 44.27
C LYS A 918 15.63 2.28 43.13
N ASN A 919 15.95 1.55 42.04
CA ASN A 919 15.11 1.37 40.86
C ASN A 919 14.61 2.69 40.23
N LEU A 920 15.53 3.65 40.05
CA LEU A 920 15.29 4.96 39.44
C LEU A 920 15.70 5.03 37.96
N ILE A 921 16.57 4.11 37.52
CA ILE A 921 17.00 3.86 36.13
C ILE A 921 17.02 2.35 35.87
N TYR A 922 16.79 1.93 34.64
CA TYR A 922 16.49 0.53 34.30
C TYR A 922 17.68 -0.18 33.66
N PHE A 923 18.38 -1.05 34.42
CA PHE A 923 19.57 -1.75 33.94
C PHE A 923 19.27 -3.06 33.18
N GLY A 924 18.30 -2.98 32.26
CA GLY A 924 18.04 -4.01 31.25
C GLY A 924 17.72 -5.39 31.84
N ALA A 925 18.27 -6.43 31.23
CA ALA A 925 18.31 -7.77 31.81
C ALA A 925 19.64 -8.06 32.54
N TRP A 926 20.43 -7.03 32.81
CA TRP A 926 21.70 -7.12 33.54
C TRP A 926 21.51 -6.93 35.06
N GLU A 927 20.50 -6.18 35.48
CA GLU A 927 20.06 -6.01 36.87
C GLU A 927 19.93 -7.37 37.60
N ASN A 928 19.15 -8.30 37.04
CA ASN A 928 18.97 -9.68 37.53
C ASN A 928 20.24 -10.56 37.53
N ILE A 929 21.34 -10.09 36.94
CA ILE A 929 22.63 -10.80 36.86
C ILE A 929 23.66 -10.17 37.80
N LEU A 930 23.63 -8.84 37.94
CA LEU A 930 24.59 -8.08 38.73
C LEU A 930 24.23 -8.01 40.21
N GLU A 931 22.94 -8.13 40.57
CA GLU A 931 22.55 -8.50 41.94
C GLU A 931 23.29 -9.79 42.37
N PRO A 932 23.13 -10.95 41.71
CA PRO A 932 23.93 -12.15 42.00
C PRO A 932 25.45 -11.94 42.03
N PHE A 933 26.06 -11.20 41.09
CA PHE A 933 27.52 -11.03 41.06
C PHE A 933 28.06 -10.29 42.31
N ASP A 934 27.41 -9.19 42.73
CA ASP A 934 27.82 -8.41 43.92
C ASP A 934 27.86 -9.29 45.20
N GLN A 935 26.99 -10.29 45.24
CA GLN A 935 26.70 -11.14 46.39
C GLN A 935 27.52 -12.45 46.39
N LEU A 936 27.72 -13.05 45.22
CA LEU A 936 28.41 -14.34 45.06
C LEU A 936 29.94 -14.25 45.25
N HIS A 937 30.50 -13.03 45.28
CA HIS A 937 31.95 -12.74 45.28
C HIS A 937 32.70 -13.16 44.01
N LEU A 938 32.02 -13.84 43.08
CA LEU A 938 32.47 -14.05 41.71
C LEU A 938 32.55 -12.68 41.01
N ALA A 939 33.66 -12.39 40.32
CA ALA A 939 33.92 -11.08 39.71
C ALA A 939 34.03 -9.88 40.70
N GLY A 940 34.40 -10.12 41.97
CA GLY A 940 34.99 -9.06 42.83
C GLY A 940 34.09 -8.41 43.88
N GLY A 941 32.89 -8.94 44.14
CA GLY A 941 32.02 -8.45 45.21
C GLY A 941 31.41 -7.07 44.92
N LYS A 942 31.40 -6.16 45.91
CA LYS A 942 30.63 -4.89 45.98
C LYS A 942 30.82 -3.87 44.84
N GLU A 943 31.64 -4.18 43.83
CA GLU A 943 32.17 -3.27 42.83
C GLU A 943 31.94 -3.76 41.38
N TRP A 944 30.83 -4.46 41.10
CA TRP A 944 30.53 -5.00 39.75
C TRP A 944 30.61 -3.98 38.61
N TYR A 945 30.41 -2.69 38.91
CA TYR A 945 30.54 -1.59 37.96
C TYR A 945 31.93 -1.53 37.29
N LYS A 946 32.98 -2.06 37.92
CA LYS A 946 34.35 -2.11 37.34
C LYS A 946 34.44 -2.94 36.05
N TRP A 947 33.46 -3.81 35.79
CA TRP A 947 33.39 -4.61 34.57
C TRP A 947 32.63 -3.90 33.44
N MET A 948 31.97 -2.78 33.69
CA MET A 948 31.36 -1.95 32.65
C MET A 948 32.44 -1.19 31.88
N ASP A 949 32.34 -1.13 30.55
CA ASP A 949 33.27 -0.33 29.74
C ASP A 949 33.27 1.15 30.16
N TYR A 950 32.09 1.67 30.54
CA TYR A 950 31.87 3.02 31.08
C TYR A 950 32.75 3.39 32.29
N TYR A 951 33.30 2.42 33.02
CA TYR A 951 34.15 2.66 34.20
C TYR A 951 35.53 1.98 34.10
N SER A 952 35.87 1.44 32.93
CA SER A 952 37.16 0.79 32.69
C SER A 952 38.30 1.81 32.54
N ASP A 953 39.51 1.47 33.01
CA ASP A 953 40.69 2.35 32.95
C ASP A 953 41.05 2.80 31.52
N GLU A 954 40.69 2.00 30.51
CA GLU A 954 40.97 2.25 29.10
C GLU A 954 39.98 3.24 28.45
N ILE A 955 38.83 3.49 29.06
CA ILE A 955 37.73 4.31 28.51
C ILE A 955 37.39 5.51 29.40
N SER A 956 37.60 5.39 30.72
CA SER A 956 37.47 6.46 31.71
C SER A 956 38.13 7.81 31.32
N PRO A 957 39.29 7.85 30.61
CA PRO A 957 39.81 9.10 30.07
C PRO A 957 38.82 9.89 29.20
N PHE A 958 37.95 9.23 28.44
CA PHE A 958 37.01 9.85 27.49
C PHE A 958 35.64 10.23 28.07
N LEU A 959 35.40 10.02 29.36
CA LEU A 959 34.10 10.26 29.99
C LEU A 959 34.17 11.30 31.12
N TYR A 960 33.09 12.02 31.35
CA TYR A 960 32.92 12.89 32.52
C TYR A 960 31.94 12.26 33.50
N TYR A 961 32.27 12.30 34.79
CA TYR A 961 31.45 11.74 35.86
C TYR A 961 30.83 12.83 36.74
N PHE A 962 29.65 12.56 37.29
CA PHE A 962 28.98 13.40 38.30
C PHE A 962 28.45 12.56 39.46
N ASP A 963 28.60 13.04 40.69
CA ASP A 963 28.17 12.36 41.92
C ASP A 963 26.75 12.70 42.36
N ASN A 964 26.12 13.76 41.80
CA ASN A 964 24.74 14.16 42.10
C ASN A 964 24.16 15.10 41.02
N LEU A 965 22.82 15.22 40.97
CA LEU A 965 22.13 16.07 39.98
C LEU A 965 22.38 17.58 40.20
N LEU A 966 22.69 18.02 41.42
CA LEU A 966 23.06 19.41 41.71
C LEU A 966 24.47 19.76 41.19
N GLU A 967 25.37 18.78 41.10
CA GLU A 967 26.63 18.90 40.37
C GLU A 967 26.40 18.95 38.87
N LEU A 968 25.63 18.02 38.32
CA LEU A 968 25.25 18.02 36.90
C LEU A 968 24.66 19.38 36.48
N LYS A 969 23.78 19.97 37.30
CA LYS A 969 23.24 21.32 37.09
C LYS A 969 24.34 22.38 37.03
N ARG A 970 25.20 22.47 38.05
CA ARG A 970 26.32 23.44 38.10
C ARG A 970 27.30 23.30 36.92
N VAL A 971 27.56 22.07 36.49
CA VAL A 971 28.43 21.75 35.36
C VAL A 971 27.82 22.25 34.04
N LEU A 972 26.52 22.06 33.84
CA LEU A 972 25.79 22.49 32.65
C LEU A 972 25.55 24.01 32.59
N GLU A 973 25.26 24.65 33.73
CA GLU A 973 25.03 26.11 33.83
C GLU A 973 26.32 26.94 33.79
N SER A 974 27.50 26.31 33.84
CA SER A 974 28.78 27.02 33.86
C SER A 974 29.05 27.79 32.54
N PRO A 975 29.50 29.06 32.59
CA PRO A 975 29.79 29.85 31.38
C PRO A 975 31.11 29.44 30.70
N SER A 976 31.95 28.66 31.38
CA SER A 976 33.15 28.03 30.83
C SER A 976 32.83 26.89 29.87
N GLU A 977 33.73 26.62 28.92
CA GLU A 977 33.67 25.41 28.10
C GLU A 977 33.84 24.15 28.97
N LEU A 978 33.00 23.15 28.71
CA LEU A 978 32.96 21.91 29.49
C LEU A 978 34.13 20.96 29.19
N ASP A 979 34.69 21.02 27.97
CA ASP A 979 35.66 20.04 27.45
C ASP A 979 37.10 20.29 27.93
N THR A 980 37.28 20.38 29.24
CA THR A 980 38.57 20.48 29.94
C THR A 980 39.56 19.33 29.65
N LYS A 981 39.10 18.25 29.01
CA LYS A 981 39.88 17.08 28.56
C LYS A 981 40.22 17.12 27.07
N GLU A 982 39.66 18.07 26.31
CA GLU A 982 39.76 18.17 24.84
C GLU A 982 39.28 16.88 24.11
N ILE A 983 38.22 16.23 24.60
CA ILE A 983 37.61 15.03 24.00
C ILE A 983 37.24 15.28 22.54
N ARG A 984 36.77 16.48 22.19
CA ARG A 984 36.37 16.89 20.84
C ARG A 984 37.50 16.79 19.80
N THR A 985 38.78 16.85 20.23
CA THR A 985 39.95 16.82 19.34
C THR A 985 40.87 15.64 19.61
N LYS A 986 41.14 15.30 20.87
CA LYS A 986 42.02 14.20 21.29
C LYS A 986 41.30 12.87 21.38
N GLY A 987 40.01 12.85 21.69
CA GLY A 987 39.19 11.64 21.81
C GLY A 987 39.26 10.75 20.57
N PRO A 988 38.89 11.25 19.37
CA PRO A 988 39.00 10.49 18.12
C PRO A 988 40.42 9.98 17.83
N GLN A 989 41.45 10.80 18.09
CA GLN A 989 42.85 10.45 17.82
C GLN A 989 43.36 9.32 18.73
N GLN A 990 43.03 9.37 20.02
CA GLN A 990 43.43 8.35 20.98
C GLN A 990 42.60 7.07 20.80
N TYR A 991 41.28 7.20 20.58
CA TYR A 991 40.39 6.07 20.37
C TYR A 991 40.71 5.29 19.09
N PHE A 992 41.20 5.95 18.04
CA PHE A 992 41.70 5.29 16.84
C PHE A 992 42.75 4.21 17.14
N SER A 993 43.57 4.34 18.19
CA SER A 993 44.52 3.29 18.59
C SER A 993 43.84 2.02 19.12
N ILE A 994 42.75 2.17 19.87
CA ILE A 994 41.93 1.07 20.43
C ILE A 994 41.15 0.37 19.30
N ALA A 995 40.64 1.16 18.35
CA ALA A 995 40.05 0.67 17.11
C ALA A 995 41.05 -0.16 16.28
N GLN A 996 42.27 0.35 16.03
CA GLN A 996 43.30 -0.39 15.28
C GLN A 996 43.73 -1.70 15.99
N HIS A 997 43.84 -1.71 17.32
CA HIS A 997 44.11 -2.94 18.07
C HIS A 997 42.99 -3.99 17.89
N SER A 998 41.73 -3.55 17.85
CA SER A 998 40.57 -4.43 17.62
C SER A 998 40.53 -4.96 16.17
N ILE A 999 40.85 -4.12 15.17
CA ILE A 999 40.99 -4.50 13.75
C ILE A 999 42.11 -5.54 13.57
N GLN A 1000 43.27 -5.31 14.21
CA GLN A 1000 44.38 -6.26 14.22
C GLN A 1000 43.98 -7.60 14.87
N GLY A 1001 43.17 -7.58 15.93
CA GLY A 1001 42.64 -8.80 16.55
C GLY A 1001 41.70 -9.62 15.67
N TRP A 1002 40.92 -8.96 14.81
CA TRP A 1002 40.15 -9.64 13.76
C TRP A 1002 41.05 -10.25 12.69
N ALA A 1003 42.13 -9.57 12.28
CA ALA A 1003 43.12 -10.14 11.36
C ALA A 1003 43.82 -11.38 11.97
N GLU A 1004 44.28 -11.30 13.23
CA GLU A 1004 44.87 -12.44 13.97
C GLU A 1004 43.90 -13.63 14.10
N LEU A 1005 42.60 -13.37 14.22
CA LEU A 1005 41.57 -14.41 14.26
C LEU A 1005 41.42 -15.15 12.92
N PHE A 1006 41.43 -14.44 11.79
CA PHE A 1006 41.41 -15.07 10.46
C PHE A 1006 42.72 -15.78 10.11
N ASP A 1007 43.88 -15.24 10.54
CA ASP A 1007 45.17 -15.92 10.43
C ASP A 1007 45.21 -17.23 11.24
N GLU A 1008 44.69 -17.25 12.48
CA GLU A 1008 44.50 -18.49 13.27
C GLU A 1008 43.54 -19.49 12.62
N MET A 1009 42.61 -19.02 11.78
CA MET A 1009 41.75 -19.92 10.99
C MET A 1009 42.44 -20.51 9.76
N GLY A 1010 43.62 -19.98 9.37
CA GLY A 1010 44.41 -20.39 8.21
C GLY A 1010 44.34 -19.43 7.02
N PHE A 1011 43.52 -18.37 7.10
CA PHE A 1011 43.24 -17.44 6.01
C PHE A 1011 44.23 -16.27 5.99
N ARG A 1012 45.51 -16.58 5.68
CA ARG A 1012 46.62 -15.63 5.78
C ARG A 1012 46.43 -14.36 4.96
N ASN A 1013 46.40 -13.21 5.63
CA ASN A 1013 46.30 -11.92 4.96
C ASN A 1013 47.69 -11.37 4.58
N ASN A 1014 48.06 -11.45 3.30
CA ASN A 1014 49.41 -11.13 2.80
C ASN A 1014 49.77 -9.63 2.74
N ARG A 1015 49.08 -8.77 3.50
CA ARG A 1015 49.43 -7.36 3.71
C ARG A 1015 49.22 -7.00 5.19
N GLY A 1016 50.28 -6.56 5.85
CA GLY A 1016 50.18 -6.01 7.20
C GLY A 1016 49.32 -4.74 7.21
N VAL A 1017 48.69 -4.49 8.37
CA VAL A 1017 47.85 -3.31 8.60
C VAL A 1017 48.65 -2.02 8.35
N VAL A 1018 47.95 -0.96 7.90
CA VAL A 1018 48.57 0.29 7.44
C VAL A 1018 49.18 1.08 8.60
N GLY A 1019 50.49 0.88 8.82
CA GLY A 1019 51.29 1.66 9.77
C GLY A 1019 52.43 0.85 10.36
N GLY A 1020 53.67 1.30 10.19
CA GLY A 1020 54.87 0.60 10.68
C GLY A 1020 55.11 0.74 12.19
N MET A 1021 54.24 0.15 13.01
CA MET A 1021 54.47 -0.05 14.44
C MET A 1021 54.13 -1.50 14.81
N GLU A 1022 54.97 -2.12 15.64
CA GLU A 1022 54.67 -3.43 16.23
C GLU A 1022 53.60 -3.26 17.31
N THR A 1023 52.33 -3.36 16.90
CA THR A 1023 51.20 -3.34 17.83
C THR A 1023 51.22 -4.59 18.72
N PRO A 1024 50.95 -4.46 20.03
CA PRO A 1024 50.88 -5.63 20.90
C PRO A 1024 49.72 -6.54 20.49
N ARG A 1025 49.95 -7.86 20.57
CA ARG A 1025 48.92 -8.88 20.33
C ARG A 1025 47.71 -8.67 21.24
N VAL A 1026 46.53 -9.01 20.75
CA VAL A 1026 45.28 -8.79 21.49
C VAL A 1026 45.19 -9.65 22.76
N LYS A 1027 44.65 -9.06 23.82
CA LYS A 1027 44.35 -9.73 25.10
C LYS A 1027 43.39 -10.90 24.86
N ILE A 1028 43.88 -12.13 25.02
CA ILE A 1028 43.07 -13.35 25.04
C ILE A 1028 42.74 -13.68 26.49
N TYR A 1029 41.47 -13.62 26.83
CA TYR A 1029 40.97 -13.98 28.13
C TYR A 1029 40.70 -15.49 28.18
N ARG A 1030 41.09 -16.11 29.29
CA ARG A 1030 40.65 -17.44 29.69
C ARG A 1030 40.48 -17.40 31.19
N GLU A 1031 39.24 -17.50 31.66
CA GLU A 1031 38.95 -17.36 33.07
C GLU A 1031 39.05 -18.65 33.85
N GLU A 1032 39.33 -18.51 35.14
CA GLU A 1032 39.30 -19.57 36.11
C GLU A 1032 37.90 -19.67 36.75
N LEU A 1033 37.44 -20.90 36.97
CA LEU A 1033 36.23 -21.17 37.73
C LEU A 1033 36.47 -20.84 39.20
N GLN A 1034 35.86 -19.74 39.65
CA GLN A 1034 35.82 -19.31 41.04
C GLN A 1034 34.64 -19.94 41.80
N ILE A 1035 33.72 -20.61 41.10
CA ILE A 1035 32.64 -21.42 41.67
C ILE A 1035 33.25 -22.72 42.22
N PRO A 1036 32.80 -23.26 43.37
CA PRO A 1036 33.35 -24.50 43.97
C PRO A 1036 33.18 -25.82 43.17
N PHE A 1037 32.77 -25.79 41.90
CA PHE A 1037 32.65 -26.98 41.05
C PHE A 1037 33.84 -27.13 40.10
N LYS A 1038 34.15 -28.37 39.73
CA LYS A 1038 35.15 -28.68 38.69
C LYS A 1038 34.55 -28.51 37.29
N GLN A 1039 35.42 -28.46 36.28
CA GLN A 1039 34.98 -28.60 34.89
C GLN A 1039 34.47 -30.04 34.68
N PRO A 1040 33.22 -30.25 34.22
CA PRO A 1040 32.77 -31.56 33.80
C PRO A 1040 33.54 -32.00 32.55
N GLU A 1041 33.89 -33.29 32.49
CA GLU A 1041 34.48 -33.94 31.33
C GLU A 1041 33.43 -34.66 30.47
N THR A 1042 32.30 -35.07 31.06
CA THR A 1042 31.23 -35.82 30.37
C THR A 1042 29.87 -35.12 30.45
N VAL A 1043 28.97 -35.45 29.51
CA VAL A 1043 27.60 -34.92 29.46
C VAL A 1043 26.82 -35.23 30.74
N ALA A 1044 26.88 -36.48 31.23
CA ALA A 1044 26.16 -36.89 32.44
C ALA A 1044 26.72 -36.21 33.71
N GLU A 1045 28.01 -35.91 33.74
CA GLU A 1045 28.64 -35.12 34.80
C GLU A 1045 28.22 -33.65 34.73
N TRP A 1046 28.12 -33.06 33.53
CA TRP A 1046 27.58 -31.71 33.34
C TRP A 1046 26.14 -31.62 33.83
N ASP A 1047 25.27 -32.57 33.45
CA ASP A 1047 23.87 -32.58 33.86
C ASP A 1047 23.69 -32.68 35.39
N ASN A 1048 24.56 -33.45 36.09
CA ASN A 1048 24.58 -33.51 37.55
C ASN A 1048 25.12 -32.21 38.20
N LEU A 1049 26.28 -31.72 37.75
CA LEU A 1049 26.91 -30.51 38.30
C LEU A 1049 26.07 -29.26 38.05
N TYR A 1050 25.31 -29.22 36.95
CA TYR A 1050 24.38 -28.13 36.66
C TYR A 1050 23.22 -28.08 37.65
N GLU A 1051 22.69 -29.22 38.08
CA GLU A 1051 21.65 -29.27 39.13
C GLU A 1051 22.22 -28.85 40.50
N GLU A 1052 23.43 -29.28 40.86
CA GLU A 1052 24.13 -28.80 42.07
C GLU A 1052 24.40 -27.28 42.03
N LEU A 1053 24.80 -26.76 40.87
CA LEU A 1053 25.05 -25.34 40.59
C LEU A 1053 23.79 -24.51 40.75
N GLU A 1054 22.67 -24.92 40.17
CA GLU A 1054 21.40 -24.23 40.30
C GLU A 1054 20.89 -24.24 41.75
N ASP A 1055 21.01 -25.37 42.46
CA ASP A 1055 20.65 -25.39 43.89
C ASP A 1055 21.63 -24.61 44.76
N TRP A 1056 22.90 -24.46 44.37
CA TRP A 1056 23.86 -23.57 45.02
C TRP A 1056 23.52 -22.08 44.79
N LYS A 1057 23.19 -21.68 43.56
CA LYS A 1057 22.65 -20.34 43.23
C LYS A 1057 21.39 -20.03 44.06
N LYS A 1058 20.41 -20.93 44.08
CA LYS A 1058 19.17 -20.79 44.88
C LYS A 1058 19.45 -20.66 46.38
N ARG A 1059 20.41 -21.43 46.93
CA ARG A 1059 20.83 -21.34 48.34
C ARG A 1059 21.45 -19.98 48.64
N ARG A 1060 22.34 -19.48 47.78
CA ARG A 1060 22.95 -18.14 47.90
C ARG A 1060 21.93 -17.01 47.83
N TYR A 1061 21.01 -17.06 46.87
CA TYR A 1061 19.94 -16.06 46.71
C TYR A 1061 19.03 -15.95 47.96
N ARG A 1062 18.69 -17.08 48.60
CA ARG A 1062 17.92 -17.09 49.86
C ARG A 1062 18.67 -16.44 51.03
N ILE A 1063 20.00 -16.61 51.09
CA ILE A 1063 20.83 -15.97 52.12
C ILE A 1063 20.82 -14.45 51.91
N PHE A 1064 21.03 -13.98 50.67
CA PHE A 1064 20.98 -12.55 50.37
C PHE A 1064 19.64 -11.90 50.70
N GLN A 1065 18.50 -12.53 50.37
CA GLN A 1065 17.19 -11.96 50.69
C GLN A 1065 17.02 -11.76 52.22
N ALA A 1066 17.53 -12.68 53.04
CA ALA A 1066 17.55 -12.52 54.50
C ALA A 1066 18.50 -11.41 54.99
N GLU A 1067 19.65 -11.23 54.33
CA GLU A 1067 20.59 -10.12 54.61
C GLU A 1067 19.98 -8.75 54.25
N ARG A 1068 19.32 -8.64 53.08
CA ARG A 1068 18.62 -7.44 52.60
C ARG A 1068 17.36 -7.09 53.40
N GLU A 1069 16.66 -8.06 53.96
CA GLU A 1069 15.61 -7.84 54.99
C GLU A 1069 16.17 -7.43 56.36
N GLY A 1070 17.46 -7.66 56.61
CA GLY A 1070 18.19 -7.13 57.75
C GLY A 1070 18.50 -5.64 57.58
N ASP A 1071 19.23 -5.27 56.52
CA ASP A 1071 19.65 -3.88 56.27
C ASP A 1071 18.46 -2.93 56.10
N ARG A 1072 17.35 -3.38 55.49
CA ARG A 1072 16.11 -2.58 55.38
C ARG A 1072 15.46 -2.19 56.71
N LYS A 1073 15.89 -2.74 57.85
CA LYS A 1073 15.44 -2.32 59.20
C LYS A 1073 16.37 -1.29 59.85
N GLY A 1074 17.47 -0.92 59.20
CA GLY A 1074 18.52 -0.05 59.76
C GLY A 1074 18.66 1.35 59.16
N GLY A 1075 17.93 1.68 58.08
CA GLY A 1075 18.13 2.94 57.34
C GLY A 1075 16.86 3.50 56.71
N ASP A 1076 16.09 4.26 57.50
CA ASP A 1076 15.01 5.12 57.00
C ASP A 1076 15.56 6.55 56.84
N ASN A 1077 15.84 6.95 55.60
CA ASN A 1077 16.44 8.26 55.28
C ASN A 1077 16.21 8.60 53.79
N THR A 1078 15.01 9.05 53.45
CA THR A 1078 14.63 9.45 52.08
C THR A 1078 14.85 10.94 51.77
N GLU A 1079 15.38 11.73 52.72
CA GLU A 1079 15.51 13.20 52.60
C GLU A 1079 16.87 13.68 52.00
N SER A 1080 17.68 12.79 51.41
CA SER A 1080 19.02 13.15 50.89
C SER A 1080 19.32 12.64 49.47
N ILE A 1081 18.41 12.93 48.51
CA ILE A 1081 18.61 12.77 47.07
C ILE A 1081 18.48 14.15 46.40
#